data_AF-A0A9W7FH13-F1
#
_entry.id   AF-A0A9W7FH13-F1
#
_cell.length_a   1.000
_cell.length_b   1.000
_cell.length_c   1.000
_cell.angle_alpha   90.00
_cell.angle_beta   90.00
_cell.angle_gamma   90.00
#
_symmetry.space_group_name_H-M   'P 1'
#
loop_
_entity.id
_entity.type
_entity.pdbx_description
1 polymer ?
#
loop_
_entity_poly.entity_id
_entity_poly.type
_entity_poly.pdbx_seq_one_letter_code
_entity_poly.pdbx_strand_id
1 'polypeptide(L)'
;MSDPSTTTDSTKPAQHAITDDVYLYTTRTTTNTGPVFTYEVECCKFNRLKFTMDFAGSENFELESGGLIINALVQPFKRTSIGNLVLKDTAKGASLRNTYSWSLEEPDPSAVELVLAEDKRKISNELTKAKKLNFGDDSATIDEIEKRCKTNKVKFLDPDFPPTDMSLYPKNKNNEPISDGKPITWRRPSDFMAGNFNVFQGGIEPNDIRQGSLADCWFLCALSSLAEFPELVMSLFEEQSKEESEAGVYKLRLCKNGQWQTVTVDDFFPCFPGAGPSYSRGHGNELWVLLLEKAYSKLHGCYAQIKMGWAYEAMIDLTGAPYTTIRFEDEDVQKTIKNGELWRNLVHWDQEGFIMSASTPGEDIFTESGEKPEKNGVGLVAGHAYTMLAAKQTAAGIRLCQLRNPWGGFEWQGDWSDTSDLWTDEIKEELNVVLADDDGTFWMSFEDLLKHFFSINVCMADSSSNNSINWTEKRRKICFTFGADGNISTPMYIFSNKTTSKVFVSLHQEDQRCENALPYLDIGVSVLQILPDYTYKLMGSSGNSAERQNQCELTLPPGQYLVVPTTTGCKFSQGLLVQNEGDSPTLLNSKNELTVNAEKALNEMFKRLDADLDGVLNKQELNSFMQMTEGTSMHDEVFDWIMNTFDSFQGGLTADGFRQAYMYMWEASGRDEETIWRDLVYMGYDRNMRLLFARTCILAIHSEDNFELHPNAFDADAYEEAMELPIKSYGKCAEYADGKAKLYTRKAGYSGVSFAVENNSSETLEFTLDCSESKNVMSHRGTLVAIQLIPPNETKVMHHLMPKNAFSAWSWSYKASMSFLED
;
A
#
# COMPACT_ATOMS: atom_id res chain seq x y z
N MET A 1 -18.09 46.45 19.18
CA MET A 1 -19.19 45.59 19.66
C MET A 1 -20.39 46.46 19.92
N SER A 2 -21.60 45.98 19.61
CA SER A 2 -22.86 46.66 19.88
C SER A 2 -23.04 46.93 21.37
N ASP A 3 -23.55 48.13 21.69
CA ASP A 3 -23.77 48.62 23.05
C ASP A 3 -24.72 47.71 23.86
N PRO A 4 -24.25 47.06 24.94
CA PRO A 4 -25.04 46.12 25.74
C PRO A 4 -26.10 46.82 26.62
N SER A 5 -26.18 48.16 26.58
CA SER A 5 -27.22 48.92 27.31
C SER A 5 -28.65 48.65 26.81
N THR A 6 -28.84 47.95 25.69
CA THR A 6 -30.16 47.71 25.07
C THR A 6 -30.71 46.29 25.16
N THR A 7 -30.02 45.34 25.81
CA THR A 7 -30.55 43.96 25.96
C THR A 7 -31.57 43.87 27.09
N THR A 8 -32.81 43.54 26.73
CA THR A 8 -33.91 43.15 27.63
C THR A 8 -33.51 41.94 28.48
N ASP A 9 -33.97 41.87 29.73
CA ASP A 9 -33.80 40.74 30.66
C ASP A 9 -34.09 39.41 29.93
N SER A 10 -33.04 38.66 29.58
CA SER A 10 -33.16 37.41 28.83
C SER A 10 -32.50 36.29 29.62
N THR A 11 -33.30 35.28 29.99
CA THR A 11 -32.80 34.06 30.66
C THR A 11 -31.93 33.18 29.77
N LYS A 12 -31.83 33.48 28.47
CA LYS A 12 -30.93 32.79 27.54
C LYS A 12 -29.63 33.59 27.37
N PRO A 13 -28.45 32.96 27.51
CA PRO A 13 -27.16 33.61 27.27
C PRO A 13 -27.01 34.04 25.81
N ALA A 14 -26.49 35.24 25.57
CA ALA A 14 -26.02 35.67 24.26
C ALA A 14 -24.68 34.98 23.96
N GLN A 15 -24.60 34.26 22.84
CA GLN A 15 -23.41 33.52 22.42
C GLN A 15 -22.64 34.30 21.35
N HIS A 16 -21.31 34.35 21.50
CA HIS A 16 -20.40 34.96 20.55
C HIS A 16 -19.24 34.00 20.26
N ALA A 17 -19.07 33.59 19.00
CA ALA A 17 -17.92 32.78 18.59
C ALA A 17 -16.66 33.65 18.54
N ILE A 18 -15.63 33.25 19.28
CA ILE A 18 -14.32 33.93 19.30
C ILE A 18 -13.43 33.41 18.16
N THR A 19 -13.48 32.10 17.93
CA THR A 19 -12.88 31.34 16.83
C THR A 19 -13.77 30.11 16.61
N ASP A 20 -13.51 29.34 15.56
CA ASP A 20 -14.02 27.97 15.46
C ASP A 20 -13.72 27.24 16.78
N ASP A 21 -14.78 26.72 17.41
CA ASP A 21 -14.75 25.91 18.65
C ASP A 21 -14.36 26.64 19.95
N VAL A 22 -14.44 27.97 20.00
CA VAL A 22 -14.38 28.72 21.27
C VAL A 22 -15.48 29.77 21.33
N TYR A 23 -16.30 29.72 22.38
CA TYR A 23 -17.49 30.56 22.51
C TYR A 23 -17.47 31.36 23.82
N LEU A 24 -17.76 32.66 23.72
CA LEU A 24 -18.06 33.53 24.86
C LEU A 24 -19.57 33.65 25.01
N TYR A 25 -20.05 33.37 26.21
CA TYR A 25 -21.45 33.55 26.59
C TYR A 25 -21.56 34.71 27.57
N THR A 26 -22.57 35.56 27.34
CA THR A 26 -22.92 36.65 28.27
C THR A 26 -24.38 36.53 28.67
N THR A 27 -24.63 36.46 29.97
CA THR A 27 -25.99 36.46 30.53
C THR A 27 -26.17 37.70 31.38
N ARG A 28 -27.25 38.46 31.14
CA ARG A 28 -27.65 39.57 32.01
C ARG A 28 -28.81 39.10 32.88
N THR A 29 -28.69 39.25 34.18
CA THR A 29 -29.77 38.98 35.13
C THR A 29 -30.00 40.20 36.03
N THR A 30 -31.26 40.54 36.29
CA THR A 30 -31.60 41.60 37.25
C THR A 30 -31.77 41.01 38.65
N THR A 31 -31.01 41.52 39.61
CA THR A 31 -31.12 41.16 41.04
C THR A 31 -31.64 42.34 41.86
N ASN A 32 -31.99 42.11 43.13
CA ASN A 32 -32.40 43.16 44.07
C ASN A 32 -31.34 44.25 44.29
N THR A 33 -30.08 43.96 43.93
CA THR A 33 -28.93 44.87 44.08
C THR A 33 -28.45 45.46 42.76
N GLY A 34 -29.16 45.23 41.65
CA GLY A 34 -28.81 45.75 40.31
C GLY A 34 -28.59 44.65 39.26
N PRO A 35 -28.23 45.03 38.01
CA PRO A 35 -27.93 44.07 36.95
C PRO A 35 -26.58 43.38 37.18
N VAL A 36 -26.56 42.06 36.99
CA VAL A 36 -25.37 41.20 37.02
C VAL A 36 -25.13 40.66 35.61
N PHE A 37 -23.91 40.84 35.10
CA PHE A 37 -23.47 40.30 33.82
C PHE A 37 -22.53 39.11 34.07
N THR A 38 -23.02 37.90 33.83
CA THR A 38 -22.24 36.67 33.94
C THR A 38 -21.58 36.36 32.61
N TYR A 39 -20.26 36.15 32.66
CA TYR A 39 -19.46 35.75 31.52
C TYR A 39 -19.02 34.30 31.68
N GLU A 40 -19.21 33.51 30.63
CA GLU A 40 -18.76 32.13 30.57
C GLU A 40 -18.01 31.91 29.26
N VAL A 41 -16.97 31.09 29.30
CA VAL A 41 -16.19 30.73 28.11
C VAL A 41 -16.21 29.23 27.94
N GLU A 42 -16.50 28.78 26.74
CA GLU A 42 -16.51 27.39 26.34
C GLU A 42 -15.34 27.10 25.41
N CYS A 43 -14.54 26.11 25.77
CA CYS A 43 -13.50 25.55 24.92
C CYS A 43 -14.02 24.22 24.37
N CYS A 44 -14.30 24.15 23.08
CA CYS A 44 -14.61 22.90 22.37
C CYS A 44 -13.36 22.26 21.75
N LYS A 45 -12.17 22.76 22.08
CA LYS A 45 -10.88 22.22 21.64
C LYS A 45 -10.28 21.28 22.68
N PHE A 46 -9.36 20.43 22.23
CA PHE A 46 -8.60 19.53 23.10
C PHE A 46 -7.56 20.23 23.96
N ASN A 47 -7.20 21.46 23.60
CA ASN A 47 -6.26 22.28 24.36
C ASN A 47 -6.94 22.94 25.56
N ARG A 48 -6.15 23.25 26.58
CA ARG A 48 -6.58 24.19 27.62
C ARG A 48 -6.61 25.58 27.01
N LEU A 49 -7.70 26.31 27.23
CA LEU A 49 -7.83 27.69 26.76
C LEU A 49 -7.50 28.63 27.92
N LYS A 50 -6.39 29.33 27.81
CA LYS A 50 -6.09 30.47 28.66
C LYS A 50 -6.81 31.68 28.09
N PHE A 51 -7.77 32.21 28.83
CA PHE A 51 -8.62 33.31 28.41
C PHE A 51 -8.51 34.48 29.38
N THR A 52 -8.29 35.67 28.86
CA THR A 52 -8.26 36.90 29.65
C THR A 52 -9.35 37.83 29.15
N MET A 53 -10.16 38.34 30.07
CA MET A 53 -11.17 39.35 29.79
C MET A 53 -10.84 40.63 30.57
N ASP A 54 -10.73 41.75 29.87
CA ASP A 54 -10.31 43.04 30.41
C ASP A 54 -11.43 44.07 30.27
N PHE A 55 -11.92 44.55 31.41
CA PHE A 55 -12.93 45.58 31.54
C PHE A 55 -12.37 46.94 32.00
N ALA A 56 -11.05 47.14 31.99
CA ALA A 56 -10.40 48.34 32.54
C ALA A 56 -10.88 49.65 31.90
N GLY A 57 -11.40 49.61 30.67
CA GLY A 57 -12.03 50.74 30.00
C GLY A 57 -13.48 51.04 30.41
N SER A 58 -14.05 50.27 31.34
CA SER A 58 -15.43 50.42 31.82
C SER A 58 -15.54 51.42 32.97
N GLU A 59 -16.63 52.19 33.00
CA GLU A 59 -16.95 53.13 34.08
C GLU A 59 -18.11 52.60 34.92
N ASN A 60 -17.98 52.70 36.25
CA ASN A 60 -18.97 52.27 37.24
C ASN A 60 -19.25 50.75 37.30
N PHE A 61 -18.32 49.92 36.84
CA PHE A 61 -18.38 48.46 36.97
C PHE A 61 -17.26 47.91 37.87
N GLU A 62 -17.49 46.75 38.48
CA GLU A 62 -16.48 45.90 39.10
C GLU A 62 -16.83 44.43 38.96
N LEU A 63 -15.81 43.59 39.00
CA LEU A 63 -15.99 42.15 39.10
C LEU A 63 -16.30 41.77 40.55
N GLU A 64 -17.18 40.80 40.76
CA GLU A 64 -17.45 40.26 42.10
C GLU A 64 -16.19 39.67 42.77
N SER A 65 -15.22 39.20 41.97
CA SER A 65 -13.91 38.72 42.42
C SER A 65 -12.91 39.85 42.74
N GLY A 66 -13.26 41.11 42.47
CA GLY A 66 -12.41 42.29 42.62
C GLY A 66 -11.60 42.63 41.37
N GLY A 67 -11.44 43.93 41.12
CA GLY A 67 -10.72 44.46 39.95
C GLY A 67 -11.59 44.52 38.68
N LEU A 68 -10.94 44.62 37.52
CA LEU A 68 -11.57 44.73 36.20
C LEU A 68 -10.99 43.74 35.17
N ILE A 69 -10.07 42.87 35.56
CA ILE A 69 -9.45 41.89 34.66
C ILE A 69 -9.70 40.48 35.21
N ILE A 70 -10.24 39.61 34.36
CA ILE A 70 -10.46 38.19 34.64
C ILE A 70 -9.40 37.40 33.86
N ASN A 71 -8.76 36.44 34.52
CA ASN A 71 -8.01 35.37 33.86
C ASN A 71 -8.68 34.04 34.17
N ALA A 72 -8.91 33.24 33.14
CA ALA A 72 -9.51 31.93 33.24
C ALA A 72 -8.66 30.91 32.49
N LEU A 73 -8.53 29.72 33.07
CA LEU A 73 -8.01 28.55 32.39
C LEU A 73 -9.18 27.57 32.19
N VAL A 74 -9.67 27.51 30.96
CA VAL A 74 -10.81 26.67 30.58
C VAL A 74 -10.28 25.32 30.13
N GLN A 75 -10.74 24.25 30.78
CA GLN A 75 -10.34 22.88 30.45
C GLN A 75 -10.95 22.43 29.11
N PRO A 76 -10.35 21.43 28.43
CA PRO A 76 -10.86 20.90 27.18
C PRO A 76 -12.32 20.45 27.29
N PHE A 77 -13.12 20.77 26.26
CA PHE A 77 -14.56 20.44 26.15
C PHE A 77 -15.42 20.92 27.34
N LYS A 78 -14.98 21.97 28.04
CA LYS A 78 -15.73 22.54 29.16
C LYS A 78 -16.17 23.97 28.88
N ARG A 79 -17.38 24.26 29.33
CA ARG A 79 -17.86 25.62 29.58
C ARG A 79 -17.56 26.00 31.03
N THR A 80 -16.86 27.12 31.20
CA THR A 80 -16.44 27.62 32.51
C THR A 80 -16.96 29.03 32.72
N SER A 81 -17.64 29.26 33.84
CA SER A 81 -17.96 30.63 34.27
C SER A 81 -16.69 31.35 34.69
N ILE A 82 -16.38 32.45 34.01
CA ILE A 82 -15.14 33.19 34.20
C ILE A 82 -15.33 34.36 35.18
N GLY A 83 -16.55 34.87 35.34
CA GLY A 83 -16.87 35.84 36.38
C GLY A 83 -18.15 36.62 36.15
N ASN A 84 -18.58 37.30 37.21
CA ASN A 84 -19.74 38.19 37.22
C ASN A 84 -19.25 39.64 37.33
N LEU A 85 -19.77 40.49 36.45
CA LEU A 85 -19.56 41.93 36.46
C LEU A 85 -20.82 42.63 36.97
N VAL A 86 -20.66 43.51 37.95
CA VAL A 86 -21.73 44.23 38.63
C VAL A 86 -21.46 45.73 38.63
N LEU A 87 -22.50 46.53 38.88
CA LEU A 87 -22.35 47.97 39.06
C LEU A 87 -21.78 48.30 40.44
N LYS A 88 -20.80 49.21 40.52
CA LYS A 88 -20.28 49.74 41.79
C LYS A 88 -21.31 50.57 42.54
N ASP A 89 -22.07 51.37 41.80
CA ASP A 89 -23.08 52.28 42.33
C ASP A 89 -24.29 52.30 41.39
N THR A 90 -25.40 51.74 41.84
CA THR A 90 -26.64 51.65 41.06
C THR A 90 -27.32 53.00 40.83
N ALA A 91 -26.90 54.06 41.53
CA ALA A 91 -27.43 55.42 41.37
C ALA A 91 -26.66 56.27 40.33
N LYS A 92 -25.58 55.76 39.72
CA LYS A 92 -24.74 56.47 38.74
C LYS A 92 -24.85 55.85 37.34
N GLY A 93 -24.69 56.69 36.31
CA GLY A 93 -24.53 56.22 34.93
C GLY A 93 -23.32 55.31 34.79
N ALA A 94 -23.37 54.35 33.87
CA ALA A 94 -22.32 53.36 33.66
C ALA A 94 -22.05 53.18 32.17
N SER A 95 -20.80 52.91 31.80
CA SER A 95 -20.41 52.58 30.42
C SER A 95 -19.54 51.34 30.41
N LEU A 96 -19.96 50.31 29.66
CA LEU A 96 -19.25 49.05 29.58
C LEU A 96 -18.32 49.03 28.37
N ARG A 97 -17.03 48.74 28.59
CA ARG A 97 -16.04 48.47 27.56
C ARG A 97 -15.20 47.25 27.95
N ASN A 98 -15.10 46.30 27.04
CA ASN A 98 -14.34 45.09 27.25
C ASN A 98 -13.45 44.76 26.06
N THR A 99 -12.30 44.17 26.35
CA THR A 99 -11.41 43.51 25.40
C THR A 99 -11.10 42.10 25.93
N TYR A 100 -10.63 41.20 25.07
CA TYR A 100 -10.18 39.89 25.51
C TYR A 100 -8.96 39.42 24.72
N SER A 101 -8.21 38.50 25.29
CA SER A 101 -7.10 37.79 24.66
C SER A 101 -7.12 36.32 25.06
N TRP A 102 -6.58 35.44 24.23
CA TRP A 102 -6.53 34.02 24.52
C TRP A 102 -5.32 33.32 23.93
N SER A 103 -4.96 32.18 24.50
CA SER A 103 -3.96 31.24 23.97
C SER A 103 -4.34 29.80 24.31
N LEU A 104 -3.87 28.86 23.50
CA LEU A 104 -4.03 27.42 23.76
C LEU A 104 -2.79 26.87 24.47
N GLU A 105 -3.01 26.02 25.46
CA GLU A 105 -1.99 25.26 26.17
C GLU A 105 -2.26 23.76 26.01
N GLU A 106 -1.23 22.93 26.19
CA GLU A 106 -1.40 21.47 26.16
C GLU A 106 -2.45 20.99 27.18
N PRO A 107 -3.24 19.96 26.87
CA PRO A 107 -4.21 19.40 27.82
C PRO A 107 -3.54 18.86 29.09
N ASP A 108 -4.32 18.83 30.18
CA ASP A 108 -3.94 18.10 31.39
C ASP A 108 -3.93 16.58 31.09
N PRO A 109 -2.84 15.83 31.36
CA PRO A 109 -2.77 14.39 31.13
C PRO A 109 -3.95 13.60 31.71
N SER A 110 -4.46 13.98 32.89
CA SER A 110 -5.63 13.31 33.48
C SER A 110 -6.93 13.57 32.70
N ALA A 111 -7.07 14.74 32.07
CA ALA A 111 -8.21 15.04 31.20
C ALA A 111 -8.13 14.24 29.88
N VAL A 112 -6.91 14.07 29.33
CA VAL A 112 -6.67 13.20 28.17
C VAL A 112 -7.13 11.78 28.48
N GLU A 113 -6.70 11.21 29.60
CA GLU A 113 -7.04 9.85 30.00
C GLU A 113 -8.56 9.64 30.14
N LEU A 114 -9.28 10.61 30.72
CA LEU A 114 -10.74 10.53 30.84
C LEU A 114 -11.46 10.54 29.49
N VAL A 115 -11.03 11.39 28.54
CA VAL A 115 -11.61 11.44 27.19
C VAL A 115 -11.36 10.12 26.46
N LEU A 116 -10.14 9.60 26.52
CA LEU A 116 -9.78 8.32 25.90
C LEU A 116 -10.54 7.15 26.54
N ALA A 117 -10.72 7.16 27.86
CA ALA A 117 -11.46 6.11 28.57
C ALA A 117 -12.94 6.09 28.19
N GLU A 118 -13.56 7.26 28.05
CA GLU A 118 -14.96 7.36 27.62
C GLU A 118 -15.15 6.93 26.16
N ASP A 119 -14.23 7.31 25.27
CA ASP A 119 -14.21 6.86 23.87
C ASP A 119 -14.09 5.33 23.77
N LYS A 120 -13.09 4.75 24.46
CA LYS A 120 -12.89 3.29 24.54
C LYS A 120 -14.14 2.58 25.06
N ARG A 121 -14.83 3.16 26.06
CA ARG A 121 -16.08 2.61 26.61
C ARG A 121 -17.23 2.65 25.59
N LYS A 122 -17.40 3.76 24.86
CA LYS A 122 -18.42 3.89 23.81
C LYS A 122 -18.18 2.86 22.70
N ILE A 123 -16.96 2.79 22.18
CA ILE A 123 -16.55 1.86 21.12
C ILE A 123 -16.74 0.41 21.55
N SER A 124 -16.31 0.04 22.76
CA SER A 124 -16.47 -1.33 23.26
C SER A 124 -17.94 -1.78 23.29
N ASN A 125 -18.86 -0.86 23.63
CA ASN A 125 -20.29 -1.15 23.62
C ASN A 125 -20.85 -1.32 22.19
N GLU A 126 -20.41 -0.50 21.24
CA GLU A 126 -20.80 -0.63 19.83
C GLU A 126 -20.25 -1.92 19.21
N LEU A 127 -18.96 -2.22 19.42
CA LEU A 127 -18.30 -3.44 18.95
C LEU A 127 -19.00 -4.71 19.47
N THR A 128 -19.42 -4.71 20.75
CA THR A 128 -20.16 -5.83 21.34
C THR A 128 -21.52 -6.04 20.68
N LYS A 129 -22.21 -4.96 20.26
CA LYS A 129 -23.47 -5.07 19.51
C LYS A 129 -23.21 -5.56 18.09
N ALA A 130 -22.23 -5.01 17.40
CA ALA A 130 -21.86 -5.37 16.03
C ALA A 130 -21.48 -6.85 15.90
N LYS A 131 -20.61 -7.36 16.80
CA LYS A 131 -20.20 -8.78 16.82
C LYS A 131 -21.38 -9.75 16.95
N LYS A 132 -22.47 -9.36 17.61
CA LYS A 132 -23.69 -10.20 17.74
C LYS A 132 -24.52 -10.25 16.46
N LEU A 133 -24.40 -9.25 15.60
CA LEU A 133 -25.17 -9.16 14.35
C LEU A 133 -24.57 -9.98 13.22
N ASN A 134 -23.28 -10.34 13.33
CA ASN A 134 -22.51 -11.10 12.35
C ASN A 134 -22.77 -10.60 10.92
N PHE A 135 -22.14 -9.50 10.54
CA PHE A 135 -22.38 -8.87 9.23
C PHE A 135 -21.94 -9.73 8.03
N GLY A 136 -21.20 -10.82 8.26
CA GLY A 136 -20.59 -11.64 7.21
C GLY A 136 -19.14 -11.21 6.99
N ASP A 137 -18.51 -11.80 5.98
CA ASP A 137 -17.21 -11.35 5.46
C ASP A 137 -17.40 -10.32 4.34
N ASP A 138 -16.32 -9.97 3.63
CA ASP A 138 -16.34 -9.00 2.53
C ASP A 138 -17.23 -9.41 1.33
N SER A 139 -17.75 -10.65 1.29
CA SER A 139 -18.71 -11.09 0.26
C SER A 139 -20.13 -10.56 0.48
N ALA A 140 -20.49 -10.19 1.71
CA ALA A 140 -21.82 -9.67 2.04
C ALA A 140 -22.10 -8.36 1.29
N THR A 141 -23.23 -8.24 0.61
CA THR A 141 -23.55 -7.04 -0.18
C THR A 141 -23.84 -5.83 0.73
N ILE A 142 -23.62 -4.61 0.22
CA ILE A 142 -23.96 -3.38 0.95
C ILE A 142 -25.43 -3.40 1.38
N ASP A 143 -26.36 -3.76 0.49
CA ASP A 143 -27.79 -3.84 0.80
C ASP A 143 -28.11 -4.79 1.98
N GLU A 144 -27.42 -5.92 2.08
CA GLU A 144 -27.59 -6.86 3.20
C GLU A 144 -27.10 -6.27 4.51
N ILE A 145 -25.94 -5.60 4.48
CA ILE A 145 -25.36 -4.93 5.65
C ILE A 145 -26.27 -3.77 6.09
N GLU A 146 -26.71 -2.93 5.17
CA GLU A 146 -27.59 -1.80 5.44
C GLU A 146 -28.94 -2.25 6.00
N LYS A 147 -29.53 -3.31 5.43
CA LYS A 147 -30.77 -3.91 5.94
C LYS A 147 -30.59 -4.39 7.38
N ARG A 148 -29.49 -5.09 7.69
CA ARG A 148 -29.18 -5.55 9.06
C ARG A 148 -29.00 -4.36 10.01
N CYS A 149 -28.27 -3.32 9.59
CA CYS A 149 -28.06 -2.09 10.35
C CYS A 149 -29.40 -1.40 10.67
N LYS A 150 -30.23 -1.19 9.66
CA LYS A 150 -31.55 -0.55 9.77
C LYS A 150 -32.51 -1.33 10.68
N THR A 151 -32.58 -2.66 10.53
CA THR A 151 -33.42 -3.51 11.38
C THR A 151 -33.03 -3.42 12.86
N ASN A 152 -31.73 -3.32 13.15
CA ASN A 152 -31.21 -3.33 14.52
C ASN A 152 -30.96 -1.92 15.09
N LYS A 153 -31.22 -0.86 14.30
CA LYS A 153 -30.96 0.54 14.66
C LYS A 153 -29.52 0.78 15.11
N VAL A 154 -28.59 0.22 14.35
CA VAL A 154 -27.15 0.43 14.52
C VAL A 154 -26.54 0.91 13.21
N LYS A 155 -25.36 1.52 13.28
CA LYS A 155 -24.50 1.70 12.12
C LYS A 155 -23.56 0.49 11.96
N PHE A 156 -23.04 0.30 10.76
CA PHE A 156 -22.01 -0.69 10.48
C PHE A 156 -20.75 -0.36 11.30
N LEU A 157 -20.12 -1.43 11.77
CA LEU A 157 -18.84 -1.39 12.46
C LEU A 157 -18.06 -2.61 11.99
N ASP A 158 -16.88 -2.35 11.45
CA ASP A 158 -16.00 -3.36 10.87
C ASP A 158 -15.37 -4.22 11.99
N PRO A 159 -15.74 -5.51 12.09
CA PRO A 159 -15.20 -6.39 13.12
C PRO A 159 -13.73 -6.77 12.88
N ASP A 160 -13.27 -6.73 11.62
CA ASP A 160 -11.94 -7.14 11.20
C ASP A 160 -10.93 -5.99 11.25
N PHE A 161 -11.43 -4.76 11.19
CA PHE A 161 -10.65 -3.54 11.39
C PHE A 161 -11.31 -2.61 12.44
N PRO A 162 -11.42 -3.06 13.70
CA PRO A 162 -12.21 -2.37 14.72
C PRO A 162 -11.60 -1.01 15.07
N PRO A 163 -12.40 0.01 15.42
CA PRO A 163 -11.91 1.34 15.78
C PRO A 163 -11.20 1.35 17.16
N THR A 164 -10.04 0.70 17.25
CA THR A 164 -9.26 0.48 18.47
C THR A 164 -7.78 0.51 18.15
N ASP A 165 -6.94 0.45 19.19
CA ASP A 165 -5.47 0.38 19.06
C ASP A 165 -5.01 -0.81 18.19
N MET A 166 -5.83 -1.86 18.03
CA MET A 166 -5.55 -3.01 17.15
C MET A 166 -5.44 -2.63 15.67
N SER A 167 -6.14 -1.59 15.24
CA SER A 167 -6.16 -1.10 13.85
C SER A 167 -5.19 0.06 13.64
N LEU A 168 -4.61 0.59 14.73
CA LEU A 168 -3.61 1.66 14.67
C LEU A 168 -2.19 1.10 14.65
N TYR A 169 -1.92 0.06 15.43
CA TYR A 169 -0.55 -0.35 15.75
C TYR A 169 -0.28 -1.84 15.46
N PRO A 170 0.98 -2.21 15.17
CA PRO A 170 1.38 -3.61 15.04
C PRO A 170 1.26 -4.33 16.39
N LYS A 171 1.12 -5.65 16.34
CA LYS A 171 0.90 -6.48 17.52
C LYS A 171 2.21 -7.10 18.01
N ASN A 172 2.35 -7.24 19.32
CA ASN A 172 3.43 -8.01 19.94
C ASN A 172 3.16 -9.52 19.87
N LYS A 173 4.07 -10.35 20.40
CA LYS A 173 3.91 -11.82 20.44
C LYS A 173 2.70 -12.32 21.23
N ASN A 174 2.14 -11.49 22.11
CA ASN A 174 0.93 -11.78 22.88
C ASN A 174 -0.34 -11.25 22.20
N ASN A 175 -0.24 -10.78 20.95
CA ASN A 175 -1.34 -10.20 20.18
C ASN A 175 -1.87 -8.87 20.75
N GLU A 176 -1.04 -8.12 21.48
CA GLU A 176 -1.37 -6.80 22.04
C GLU A 176 -0.75 -5.68 21.19
N PRO A 177 -1.45 -4.54 21.01
CA PRO A 177 -0.97 -3.45 20.17
C PRO A 177 0.22 -2.71 20.81
N ILE A 178 1.24 -2.41 20.00
CA ILE A 178 2.44 -1.67 20.41
C ILE A 178 2.20 -0.18 20.13
N SER A 179 1.52 0.49 21.06
CA SER A 179 1.18 1.91 20.93
C SER A 179 2.40 2.83 21.01
N ASP A 180 2.39 3.90 20.23
CA ASP A 180 3.36 5.00 20.30
C ASP A 180 3.03 6.06 21.38
N GLY A 181 1.94 5.85 22.13
CA GLY A 181 1.48 6.73 23.20
C GLY A 181 0.73 7.97 22.73
N LYS A 182 0.49 8.16 21.43
CA LYS A 182 -0.28 9.31 20.93
C LYS A 182 -1.76 9.18 21.28
N PRO A 183 -2.40 10.23 21.82
CA PRO A 183 -3.82 10.17 22.18
C PRO A 183 -4.67 10.24 20.91
N ILE A 184 -5.45 9.19 20.66
CA ILE A 184 -6.35 9.06 19.50
C ILE A 184 -7.76 8.69 19.98
N THR A 185 -8.78 9.30 19.38
CA THR A 185 -10.19 8.89 19.52
C THR A 185 -10.74 8.48 18.17
N TRP A 186 -11.71 7.56 18.14
CA TRP A 186 -12.37 7.18 16.88
C TRP A 186 -13.71 7.86 16.72
N ARG A 187 -13.87 8.60 15.63
CA ARG A 187 -15.05 9.44 15.38
C ARG A 187 -15.60 9.21 13.99
N ARG A 188 -16.91 9.38 13.81
CA ARG A 188 -17.56 9.33 12.49
C ARG A 188 -17.59 10.74 11.87
N PRO A 189 -17.75 10.89 10.55
CA PRO A 189 -17.80 12.21 9.89
C PRO A 189 -18.78 13.18 10.56
N SER A 190 -19.96 12.71 10.94
CA SER A 190 -20.97 13.51 11.64
C SER A 190 -20.51 14.08 12.99
N ASP A 191 -19.45 13.53 13.58
CA ASP A 191 -18.89 14.02 14.83
C ASP A 191 -17.93 15.21 14.59
N PHE A 192 -17.27 15.31 13.42
CA PHE A 192 -16.18 16.28 13.20
C PHE A 192 -16.29 17.14 11.93
N MET A 193 -17.21 16.82 11.01
CA MET A 193 -17.53 17.65 9.84
C MET A 193 -18.77 18.50 10.12
N ALA A 194 -18.70 19.79 9.79
CA ALA A 194 -19.82 20.71 9.97
C ALA A 194 -20.66 20.78 8.69
N GLY A 195 -21.96 20.53 8.77
CA GLY A 195 -22.87 20.54 7.62
C GLY A 195 -22.92 19.20 6.89
N ASN A 196 -23.34 19.21 5.64
CA ASN A 196 -23.42 18.00 4.81
C ASN A 196 -22.01 17.59 4.36
N PHE A 197 -21.78 16.29 4.29
CA PHE A 197 -20.56 15.69 3.75
C PHE A 197 -20.95 14.65 2.71
N ASN A 198 -20.04 14.35 1.80
CA ASN A 198 -20.24 13.28 0.81
C ASN A 198 -18.90 12.62 0.48
N VAL A 199 -18.91 11.51 -0.23
CA VAL A 199 -17.67 10.82 -0.63
C VAL A 199 -16.85 11.71 -1.56
N PHE A 200 -17.46 12.23 -2.63
CA PHE A 200 -16.85 13.12 -3.63
C PHE A 200 -17.49 14.52 -3.63
N GLN A 201 -17.47 15.20 -2.48
CA GLN A 201 -18.18 16.47 -2.24
C GLN A 201 -17.51 17.68 -2.91
N GLY A 202 -17.70 17.87 -4.22
CA GLY A 202 -17.13 19.01 -4.96
C GLY A 202 -16.38 18.57 -6.21
N GLY A 203 -16.08 17.29 -6.31
CA GLY A 203 -15.33 16.69 -7.40
C GLY A 203 -14.32 15.71 -6.83
N ILE A 204 -13.33 15.37 -7.65
CA ILE A 204 -12.09 14.73 -7.21
C ILE A 204 -11.00 15.63 -7.73
N GLU A 205 -10.28 16.26 -6.81
CA GLU A 205 -9.18 17.15 -7.09
C GLU A 205 -7.94 16.70 -6.29
N PRO A 206 -6.75 16.76 -6.87
CA PRO A 206 -5.51 16.43 -6.15
C PRO A 206 -5.28 17.30 -4.90
N ASN A 207 -5.88 18.50 -4.86
CA ASN A 207 -5.84 19.43 -3.73
C ASN A 207 -6.76 19.02 -2.56
N ASP A 208 -7.61 18.01 -2.76
CA ASP A 208 -8.41 17.41 -1.70
C ASP A 208 -7.55 16.65 -0.71
N ILE A 209 -6.38 16.16 -1.16
CA ILE A 209 -5.52 15.32 -0.35
C ILE A 209 -4.68 16.18 0.58
N ARG A 210 -4.88 16.00 1.88
CA ARG A 210 -4.08 16.66 2.91
C ARG A 210 -3.49 15.62 3.85
N GLN A 211 -2.17 15.53 3.84
CA GLN A 211 -1.44 14.64 4.72
C GLN A 211 -1.61 15.03 6.19
N GLY A 212 -1.73 14.03 7.04
CA GLY A 212 -1.73 14.18 8.49
C GLY A 212 -0.43 13.76 9.14
N SER A 213 -0.55 13.21 10.36
CA SER A 213 0.59 12.81 11.20
C SER A 213 1.14 11.40 10.93
N LEU A 214 0.66 10.76 9.86
CA LEU A 214 1.14 9.46 9.40
C LEU A 214 2.24 9.68 8.34
N ALA A 215 3.34 8.93 8.43
CA ALA A 215 4.45 8.98 7.49
C ALA A 215 4.18 8.17 6.21
N ASP A 216 3.00 8.34 5.62
CA ASP A 216 2.50 7.64 4.43
C ASP A 216 2.41 8.54 3.20
N CYS A 217 3.23 9.60 3.15
CA CYS A 217 3.33 10.55 2.03
C CYS A 217 3.44 9.88 0.65
N TRP A 218 4.08 8.71 0.58
CA TRP A 218 4.18 7.90 -0.63
C TRP A 218 2.83 7.42 -1.16
N PHE A 219 1.92 6.99 -0.27
CA PHE A 219 0.56 6.57 -0.61
C PHE A 219 -0.27 7.78 -1.02
N LEU A 220 -0.21 8.86 -0.25
CA LEU A 220 -0.94 10.09 -0.56
C LEU A 220 -0.44 10.77 -1.84
N CYS A 221 0.85 10.66 -2.17
CA CYS A 221 1.37 11.11 -3.46
C CYS A 221 0.84 10.25 -4.61
N ALA A 222 0.78 8.93 -4.47
CA ALA A 222 0.21 8.08 -5.50
C ALA A 222 -1.27 8.43 -5.72
N LEU A 223 -2.01 8.63 -4.64
CA LEU A 223 -3.41 9.06 -4.69
C LEU A 223 -3.55 10.47 -5.30
N SER A 224 -2.63 11.37 -4.93
CA SER A 224 -2.19 12.60 -5.60
C SER A 224 -2.32 12.53 -7.11
N SER A 225 -1.45 11.69 -7.67
CA SER A 225 -1.28 11.52 -9.11
C SER A 225 -2.49 10.85 -9.76
N LEU A 226 -3.20 9.96 -9.06
CA LEU A 226 -4.44 9.36 -9.57
C LEU A 226 -5.58 10.37 -9.65
N ALA A 227 -5.67 11.32 -8.71
CA ALA A 227 -6.73 12.31 -8.68
C ALA A 227 -6.69 13.31 -9.85
N GLU A 228 -5.58 13.38 -10.60
CA GLU A 228 -5.55 14.09 -11.91
C GLU A 228 -6.52 13.45 -12.92
N PHE A 229 -6.89 12.19 -12.70
CA PHE A 229 -7.81 11.42 -13.52
C PHE A 229 -8.96 10.88 -12.64
N PRO A 230 -9.98 11.72 -12.33
CA PRO A 230 -11.06 11.39 -11.40
C PRO A 230 -11.69 10.00 -11.57
N GLU A 231 -11.86 9.53 -12.80
CA GLU A 231 -12.44 8.21 -13.11
C GLU A 231 -11.64 7.04 -12.50
N LEU A 232 -10.31 7.17 -12.40
CA LEU A 232 -9.47 6.16 -11.74
C LEU A 232 -9.79 6.07 -10.25
N VAL A 233 -9.92 7.21 -9.57
CA VAL A 233 -10.29 7.25 -8.15
C VAL A 233 -11.73 6.74 -7.97
N MET A 234 -12.67 7.13 -8.83
CA MET A 234 -14.05 6.63 -8.76
C MET A 234 -14.14 5.11 -8.97
N SER A 235 -13.27 4.53 -9.80
CA SER A 235 -13.24 3.08 -10.07
C SER A 235 -12.84 2.24 -8.85
N LEU A 236 -12.20 2.87 -7.85
CA LEU A 236 -11.83 2.24 -6.58
C LEU A 236 -13.02 2.09 -5.62
N PHE A 237 -14.17 2.67 -5.92
CA PHE A 237 -15.37 2.59 -5.08
C PHE A 237 -16.45 1.78 -5.79
N GLU A 238 -17.11 0.86 -5.07
CA GLU A 238 -18.36 0.29 -5.57
C GLU A 238 -19.41 1.39 -5.76
N GLU A 239 -20.34 1.22 -6.69
CA GLU A 239 -21.31 2.25 -7.07
C GLU A 239 -22.09 2.82 -5.87
N GLN A 240 -22.52 1.95 -4.95
CA GLN A 240 -23.23 2.35 -3.73
C GLN A 240 -22.34 3.06 -2.69
N SER A 241 -21.03 3.00 -2.85
CA SER A 241 -20.04 3.63 -1.96
C SER A 241 -19.49 4.95 -2.50
N LYS A 242 -20.00 5.43 -3.63
CA LYS A 242 -19.65 6.75 -4.21
C LYS A 242 -20.43 7.91 -3.58
N GLU A 243 -21.37 7.61 -2.68
CA GLU A 243 -22.23 8.56 -1.98
C GLU A 243 -22.22 8.27 -0.47
N GLU A 244 -22.70 9.21 0.35
CA GLU A 244 -22.84 9.02 1.80
C GLU A 244 -23.72 7.80 2.13
N SER A 245 -23.20 6.88 2.95
CA SER A 245 -23.98 5.77 3.52
C SER A 245 -24.57 6.14 4.89
N GLU A 246 -25.89 6.11 5.02
CA GLU A 246 -26.59 6.28 6.31
C GLU A 246 -26.16 5.22 7.35
N ALA A 247 -25.89 3.99 6.87
CA ALA A 247 -25.42 2.90 7.70
C ALA A 247 -23.93 3.02 8.03
N GLY A 248 -23.17 3.86 7.33
CA GLY A 248 -21.74 4.05 7.50
C GLY A 248 -20.92 2.84 7.03
N VAL A 249 -21.33 2.18 5.95
CA VAL A 249 -20.60 1.07 5.29
C VAL A 249 -20.16 1.49 3.90
N TYR A 250 -18.92 1.17 3.54
CA TYR A 250 -18.34 1.47 2.23
C TYR A 250 -17.55 0.25 1.74
N LYS A 251 -17.57 0.00 0.44
CA LYS A 251 -16.77 -1.02 -0.23
C LYS A 251 -15.86 -0.39 -1.27
N LEU A 252 -14.57 -0.67 -1.13
CA LEU A 252 -13.51 -0.17 -1.99
C LEU A 252 -12.78 -1.34 -2.65
N ARG A 253 -12.25 -1.16 -3.85
CA ARG A 253 -11.56 -2.20 -4.62
C ARG A 253 -10.10 -1.81 -4.86
N LEU A 254 -9.17 -2.58 -4.32
CA LEU A 254 -7.72 -2.32 -4.41
C LEU A 254 -7.00 -3.55 -4.97
N CYS A 255 -6.00 -3.37 -5.83
CA CYS A 255 -5.18 -4.42 -6.42
C CYS A 255 -4.00 -4.82 -5.53
N LYS A 256 -4.27 -5.22 -4.28
CA LYS A 256 -3.21 -5.55 -3.32
C LYS A 256 -2.54 -6.90 -3.63
N ASN A 257 -1.21 -6.91 -3.58
CA ASN A 257 -0.37 -8.10 -3.83
C ASN A 257 -0.61 -8.72 -5.21
N GLY A 258 -0.94 -7.87 -6.19
CA GLY A 258 -1.26 -8.29 -7.54
C GLY A 258 -2.63 -8.95 -7.67
N GLN A 259 -3.53 -8.86 -6.69
CA GLN A 259 -4.91 -9.34 -6.81
C GLN A 259 -5.89 -8.21 -6.48
N TRP A 260 -6.91 -8.04 -7.32
CA TRP A 260 -8.04 -7.16 -7.02
C TRP A 260 -8.87 -7.73 -5.87
N GLN A 261 -9.00 -6.94 -4.81
CA GLN A 261 -9.69 -7.31 -3.58
C GLN A 261 -10.70 -6.22 -3.24
N THR A 262 -11.94 -6.63 -2.93
CA THR A 262 -12.95 -5.74 -2.37
C THR A 262 -12.79 -5.72 -0.85
N VAL A 263 -12.73 -4.52 -0.29
CA VAL A 263 -12.51 -4.24 1.13
C VAL A 263 -13.72 -3.49 1.67
N THR A 264 -14.41 -4.08 2.63
CA THR A 264 -15.50 -3.39 3.34
C THR A 264 -14.91 -2.62 4.52
N VAL A 265 -15.30 -1.36 4.70
CA VAL A 265 -14.89 -0.51 5.84
C VAL A 265 -16.09 0.23 6.41
N ASP A 266 -16.02 0.58 7.70
CA ASP A 266 -16.94 1.55 8.30
C ASP A 266 -16.41 3.01 8.19
N ASP A 267 -17.20 4.00 8.61
CA ASP A 267 -16.81 5.43 8.62
C ASP A 267 -16.19 5.92 9.95
N PHE A 268 -15.67 5.06 10.82
CA PHE A 268 -14.86 5.53 11.96
C PHE A 268 -13.45 5.90 11.52
N PHE A 269 -12.99 7.10 11.86
CA PHE A 269 -11.64 7.58 11.54
C PHE A 269 -10.84 7.92 12.80
N PRO A 270 -9.52 7.63 12.81
CA PRO A 270 -8.61 8.09 13.86
C PRO A 270 -8.58 9.62 13.88
N CYS A 271 -9.01 10.21 14.98
CA CYS A 271 -9.06 11.66 15.15
C CYS A 271 -8.22 12.09 16.35
N PHE A 272 -7.69 13.31 16.26
CA PHE A 272 -7.23 14.00 17.45
C PHE A 272 -8.41 14.13 18.42
N PRO A 273 -8.23 13.89 19.73
CA PRO A 273 -9.34 13.89 20.68
C PRO A 273 -10.16 15.17 20.58
N GLY A 274 -11.45 15.04 20.27
CA GLY A 274 -12.38 16.16 20.05
C GLY A 274 -12.02 17.16 18.95
N ALA A 275 -11.08 16.83 18.06
CA ALA A 275 -10.80 17.55 16.82
C ALA A 275 -10.94 16.60 15.61
N GLY A 276 -10.55 17.05 14.42
CA GLY A 276 -10.67 16.29 13.19
C GLY A 276 -9.68 15.13 13.04
N PRO A 277 -9.61 14.54 11.83
CA PRO A 277 -8.76 13.38 11.53
C PRO A 277 -7.28 13.60 11.86
N SER A 278 -6.61 12.56 12.35
CA SER A 278 -5.20 12.57 12.74
C SER A 278 -4.25 12.22 11.59
N TYR A 279 -4.71 11.40 10.66
CA TYR A 279 -3.99 10.98 9.46
C TYR A 279 -4.50 11.78 8.27
N SER A 280 -4.81 11.17 7.13
CA SER A 280 -5.32 11.91 5.97
C SER A 280 -6.57 12.74 6.27
N ARG A 281 -6.74 13.82 5.50
CA ARG A 281 -7.90 14.70 5.49
C ARG A 281 -8.27 15.03 4.05
N GLY A 282 -9.57 15.23 3.80
CA GLY A 282 -10.08 15.85 2.59
C GLY A 282 -9.99 17.39 2.63
N HIS A 283 -10.11 18.04 1.48
CA HIS A 283 -10.44 19.46 1.41
C HIS A 283 -11.96 19.61 1.61
N GLY A 284 -12.36 20.43 2.57
CA GLY A 284 -13.78 20.55 2.93
C GLY A 284 -14.34 19.27 3.59
N ASN A 285 -15.55 18.88 3.17
CA ASN A 285 -16.34 17.79 3.79
C ASN A 285 -16.38 16.55 2.88
N GLU A 286 -15.21 16.10 2.45
CA GLU A 286 -15.02 14.94 1.57
C GLU A 286 -14.47 13.72 2.30
N LEU A 287 -14.96 12.52 1.95
CA LEU A 287 -14.58 11.27 2.62
C LEU A 287 -13.62 10.38 1.84
N TRP A 288 -13.53 10.54 0.52
CA TRP A 288 -12.86 9.57 -0.35
C TRP A 288 -11.39 9.32 0.03
N VAL A 289 -10.64 10.36 0.41
CA VAL A 289 -9.24 10.25 0.85
C VAL A 289 -9.12 9.39 2.12
N LEU A 290 -9.96 9.68 3.13
CA LEU A 290 -9.94 8.99 4.41
C LEU A 290 -10.36 7.51 4.25
N LEU A 291 -11.36 7.25 3.40
CA LEU A 291 -11.85 5.89 3.13
C LEU A 291 -10.77 5.04 2.43
N LEU A 292 -10.05 5.61 1.46
CA LEU A 292 -8.96 4.91 0.77
C LEU A 292 -7.76 4.64 1.68
N GLU A 293 -7.31 5.62 2.47
CA GLU A 293 -6.22 5.43 3.46
C GLU A 293 -6.60 4.35 4.47
N LYS A 294 -7.86 4.33 4.92
CA LYS A 294 -8.39 3.31 5.83
C LYS A 294 -8.42 1.91 5.20
N ALA A 295 -8.98 1.78 4.00
CA ALA A 295 -9.06 0.50 3.29
C ALA A 295 -7.66 -0.06 3.01
N TYR A 296 -6.72 0.82 2.61
CA TYR A 296 -5.34 0.45 2.40
C TYR A 296 -4.67 0.00 3.71
N SER A 297 -4.88 0.73 4.81
CA SER A 297 -4.40 0.35 6.15
C SER A 297 -4.95 -0.99 6.63
N LYS A 298 -6.23 -1.27 6.35
CA LYS A 298 -6.86 -2.58 6.65
C LYS A 298 -6.16 -3.72 5.92
N LEU A 299 -5.84 -3.55 4.63
CA LEU A 299 -5.09 -4.56 3.86
C LEU A 299 -3.65 -4.79 4.36
N HIS A 300 -3.07 -3.84 5.11
CA HIS A 300 -1.76 -4.01 5.76
C HIS A 300 -1.87 -4.46 7.23
N GLY A 301 -3.08 -4.53 7.78
CA GLY A 301 -3.38 -4.93 9.15
C GLY A 301 -3.52 -3.78 10.15
N CYS A 302 -2.87 -2.64 9.94
CA CYS A 302 -3.08 -1.40 10.73
C CYS A 302 -2.48 -0.16 10.03
N TYR A 303 -2.86 1.04 10.48
CA TYR A 303 -2.32 2.30 9.94
C TYR A 303 -0.81 2.43 10.07
N ALA A 304 -0.21 1.97 11.17
CA ALA A 304 1.24 2.07 11.35
C ALA A 304 2.04 1.25 10.31
N GLN A 305 1.44 0.24 9.67
CA GLN A 305 2.11 -0.58 8.67
C GLN A 305 2.21 0.08 7.29
N ILE A 306 1.48 1.17 7.03
CA ILE A 306 1.60 1.91 5.76
C ILE A 306 2.60 3.09 5.86
N LYS A 307 3.29 3.23 7.00
CA LYS A 307 4.41 4.17 7.13
C LYS A 307 5.57 3.75 6.25
N MET A 308 6.22 4.73 5.61
CA MET A 308 7.42 4.58 4.79
C MET A 308 7.23 3.60 3.61
N GLY A 309 7.27 4.12 2.39
CA GLY A 309 7.13 3.30 1.19
C GLY A 309 7.46 4.09 -0.06
N TRP A 310 7.23 3.46 -1.21
CA TRP A 310 7.50 4.07 -2.51
C TRP A 310 6.20 4.33 -3.25
N ALA A 311 6.03 5.54 -3.80
CA ALA A 311 4.78 5.93 -4.46
C ALA A 311 4.34 4.95 -5.55
N TYR A 312 5.29 4.36 -6.30
CA TYR A 312 4.96 3.36 -7.33
C TYR A 312 4.29 2.10 -6.77
N GLU A 313 4.59 1.69 -5.53
CA GLU A 313 3.95 0.53 -4.89
C GLU A 313 2.47 0.80 -4.63
N ALA A 314 2.14 2.03 -4.22
CA ALA A 314 0.76 2.45 -4.01
C ALA A 314 0.04 2.64 -5.35
N MET A 315 0.70 3.21 -6.37
CA MET A 315 0.11 3.33 -7.71
C MET A 315 -0.33 1.98 -8.27
N ILE A 316 0.46 0.93 -8.05
CA ILE A 316 0.13 -0.42 -8.53
C ILE A 316 -1.02 -1.02 -7.72
N ASP A 317 -1.04 -0.83 -6.40
CA ASP A 317 -2.15 -1.28 -5.58
C ASP A 317 -3.46 -0.51 -5.89
N LEU A 318 -3.37 0.73 -6.36
CA LEU A 318 -4.52 1.57 -6.72
C LEU A 318 -4.96 1.40 -8.19
N THR A 319 -4.17 0.78 -9.06
CA THR A 319 -4.51 0.71 -10.50
C THR A 319 -4.45 -0.69 -11.07
N GLY A 320 -3.71 -1.60 -10.45
CA GLY A 320 -3.32 -2.90 -11.01
C GLY A 320 -2.40 -2.82 -12.22
N ALA A 321 -2.10 -1.61 -12.73
CA ALA A 321 -1.48 -1.43 -14.03
C ALA A 321 0.03 -1.73 -14.04
N PRO A 322 0.62 -1.97 -15.22
CA PRO A 322 2.07 -1.99 -15.38
C PRO A 322 2.70 -0.68 -14.95
N TYR A 323 3.94 -0.75 -14.46
CA TYR A 323 4.70 0.42 -14.06
C TYR A 323 6.08 0.45 -14.70
N THR A 324 6.84 1.51 -14.50
CA THR A 324 8.28 1.58 -14.81
C THR A 324 8.93 2.55 -13.85
N THR A 325 10.05 2.16 -13.25
CA THR A 325 10.84 3.03 -12.38
C THR A 325 12.17 3.33 -13.04
N ILE A 326 12.52 4.61 -13.09
CA ILE A 326 13.69 5.15 -13.76
C ILE A 326 14.55 5.77 -12.68
N ARG A 327 15.56 5.05 -12.20
CA ARG A 327 16.54 5.59 -11.25
C ARG A 327 17.67 6.22 -12.04
N PHE A 328 17.92 7.50 -11.80
CA PHE A 328 18.90 8.23 -12.61
C PHE A 328 20.32 7.68 -12.45
N GLU A 329 20.66 7.06 -11.33
CA GLU A 329 22.00 6.48 -11.11
C GLU A 329 22.27 5.19 -11.89
N ASP A 330 21.23 4.53 -12.42
CA ASP A 330 21.39 3.25 -13.12
C ASP A 330 22.15 3.45 -14.45
N GLU A 331 23.10 2.56 -14.74
CA GLU A 331 24.02 2.71 -15.89
C GLU A 331 23.28 2.78 -17.23
N ASP A 332 22.22 1.99 -17.39
CA ASP A 332 21.42 1.98 -18.62
C ASP A 332 20.56 3.24 -18.74
N VAL A 333 20.00 3.74 -17.63
CA VAL A 333 19.29 5.02 -17.60
C VAL A 333 20.22 6.17 -17.97
N GLN A 334 21.45 6.19 -17.46
CA GLN A 334 22.46 7.19 -17.83
C GLN A 334 22.76 7.22 -19.33
N LYS A 335 22.69 6.07 -20.03
CA LYS A 335 22.82 6.03 -21.50
C LYS A 335 21.62 6.71 -22.18
N THR A 336 20.40 6.43 -21.69
CA THR A 336 19.16 7.04 -22.22
C THR A 336 19.06 8.55 -21.96
N ILE A 337 19.65 9.04 -20.86
CA ILE A 337 19.75 10.47 -20.59
C ILE A 337 20.67 11.12 -21.64
N LYS A 338 21.86 10.54 -21.85
CA LYS A 338 22.88 11.09 -22.76
C LYS A 338 22.45 11.11 -24.23
N ASN A 339 21.71 10.10 -24.68
CA ASN A 339 21.22 10.01 -26.07
C ASN A 339 19.85 10.73 -26.28
N GLY A 340 19.30 11.34 -25.23
CA GLY A 340 18.02 12.07 -25.23
C GLY A 340 16.77 11.19 -25.30
N GLU A 341 16.89 9.89 -25.16
CA GLU A 341 15.78 8.94 -25.19
C GLU A 341 14.86 9.07 -23.98
N LEU A 342 15.42 9.28 -22.78
CA LEU A 342 14.60 9.48 -21.58
C LEU A 342 13.65 10.66 -21.76
N TRP A 343 14.14 11.78 -22.29
CA TRP A 343 13.29 12.96 -22.53
C TRP A 343 12.16 12.66 -23.54
N ARG A 344 12.47 11.96 -24.64
CA ARG A 344 11.45 11.56 -25.62
C ARG A 344 10.40 10.65 -24.99
N ASN A 345 10.80 9.75 -24.09
CA ASN A 345 9.88 8.87 -23.39
C ASN A 345 8.97 9.66 -22.42
N LEU A 346 9.51 10.63 -21.67
CA LEU A 346 8.70 11.47 -20.78
C LEU A 346 7.62 12.25 -21.54
N VAL A 347 7.98 12.86 -22.67
CA VAL A 347 7.03 13.56 -23.55
C VAL A 347 5.99 12.58 -24.11
N HIS A 348 6.40 11.39 -24.51
CA HIS A 348 5.48 10.37 -25.00
C HIS A 348 4.51 9.88 -23.92
N TRP A 349 4.99 9.59 -22.72
CA TRP A 349 4.14 9.13 -21.61
C TRP A 349 3.15 10.19 -21.13
N ASP A 350 3.55 11.47 -21.14
CA ASP A 350 2.65 12.61 -20.93
C ASP A 350 1.54 12.65 -21.99
N GLN A 351 1.90 12.51 -23.27
CA GLN A 351 0.94 12.47 -24.39
C GLN A 351 -0.01 11.27 -24.34
N GLU A 352 0.48 10.11 -23.89
CA GLU A 352 -0.35 8.91 -23.67
C GLU A 352 -1.14 8.96 -22.36
N GLY A 353 -1.11 10.06 -21.60
CA GLY A 353 -1.89 10.21 -20.37
C GLY A 353 -1.51 9.22 -19.27
N PHE A 354 -0.27 8.73 -19.26
CA PHE A 354 0.24 7.88 -18.19
C PHE A 354 0.51 8.68 -16.92
N ILE A 355 0.23 8.07 -15.78
CA ILE A 355 0.44 8.70 -14.48
C ILE A 355 1.93 8.69 -14.18
N MET A 356 2.49 9.85 -13.84
CA MET A 356 3.91 9.96 -13.53
C MET A 356 4.15 10.62 -12.16
N SER A 357 5.20 10.18 -11.48
CA SER A 357 5.71 10.80 -10.26
C SER A 357 7.23 10.90 -10.27
N ALA A 358 7.78 11.81 -9.49
CA ALA A 358 9.21 11.94 -9.25
C ALA A 358 9.49 11.93 -7.74
N SER A 359 10.66 11.43 -7.33
CA SER A 359 11.03 11.36 -5.92
C SER A 359 12.36 12.07 -5.64
N THR A 360 12.38 12.87 -4.57
CA THR A 360 13.60 13.52 -4.08
C THR A 360 14.40 12.56 -3.19
N PRO A 361 15.74 12.65 -3.17
CA PRO A 361 16.56 11.82 -2.30
C PRO A 361 16.42 12.24 -0.82
N GLY A 362 16.81 11.35 0.09
CA GLY A 362 16.81 11.60 1.55
C GLY A 362 15.68 10.91 2.30
N GLU A 363 15.48 11.29 3.55
CA GLU A 363 14.40 10.81 4.42
C GLU A 363 13.49 11.97 4.80
N ASP A 364 12.18 11.73 4.82
CA ASP A 364 11.21 12.70 5.33
C ASP A 364 11.27 12.76 6.86
N ILE A 365 11.95 13.78 7.38
CA ILE A 365 12.08 14.07 8.82
C ILE A 365 11.01 15.03 9.35
N PHE A 366 10.15 15.56 8.47
CA PHE A 366 9.24 16.67 8.76
C PHE A 366 7.84 16.20 9.14
N THR A 367 7.34 15.14 8.49
CA THR A 367 5.97 14.65 8.71
C THR A 367 5.71 14.26 10.16
N GLU A 368 6.59 13.47 10.80
CA GLU A 368 6.34 13.01 12.17
C GLU A 368 6.66 14.07 13.23
N SER A 369 7.56 15.00 12.93
CA SER A 369 7.93 16.11 13.82
C SER A 369 6.93 17.27 13.76
N GLY A 370 6.15 17.36 12.68
CA GLY A 370 5.29 18.52 12.40
C GLY A 370 6.07 19.78 12.03
N GLU A 371 7.38 19.66 11.82
CA GLU A 371 8.24 20.74 11.36
C GLU A 371 8.03 20.99 9.87
N LYS A 372 8.34 22.20 9.41
CA LYS A 372 8.26 22.57 8.00
C LYS A 372 9.68 22.76 7.45
N PRO A 373 9.97 22.38 6.20
CA PRO A 373 11.24 22.70 5.56
C PRO A 373 11.57 24.18 5.73
N GLU A 374 12.83 24.51 6.06
CA GLU A 374 13.26 25.91 6.14
C GLU A 374 13.04 26.60 4.78
N LYS A 375 12.43 27.79 4.79
CA LYS A 375 12.21 28.63 3.59
C LYS A 375 13.50 29.04 2.85
N ASN A 376 14.68 28.72 3.39
CA ASN A 376 15.98 29.11 2.85
C ASN A 376 16.60 28.06 1.89
N GLY A 377 15.90 26.96 1.60
CA GLY A 377 16.29 25.96 0.59
C GLY A 377 15.75 26.26 -0.81
N VAL A 378 15.94 25.35 -1.76
CA VAL A 378 15.42 25.45 -3.15
C VAL A 378 13.90 25.22 -3.26
N GLY A 379 13.20 25.10 -2.14
CA GLY A 379 11.75 24.87 -2.07
C GLY A 379 11.33 23.39 -1.98
N LEU A 380 12.18 22.45 -2.41
CA LEU A 380 11.87 21.01 -2.42
C LEU A 380 12.01 20.35 -1.04
N VAL A 381 11.03 19.53 -0.68
CA VAL A 381 11.04 18.59 0.45
C VAL A 381 11.91 17.37 0.13
N ALA A 382 12.79 16.96 1.04
CA ALA A 382 13.65 15.78 0.92
C ALA A 382 12.90 14.48 1.26
N GLY A 383 13.28 13.36 0.64
CA GLY A 383 12.65 12.05 0.86
C GLY A 383 11.16 12.01 0.53
N HIS A 384 10.73 12.84 -0.44
CA HIS A 384 9.31 13.08 -0.73
C HIS A 384 8.97 12.81 -2.19
N ALA A 385 7.72 12.48 -2.45
CA ALA A 385 7.22 12.18 -3.78
C ALA A 385 6.35 13.33 -4.32
N TYR A 386 6.48 13.60 -5.61
CA TYR A 386 5.78 14.66 -6.35
C TYR A 386 5.09 14.04 -7.55
N THR A 387 3.88 14.49 -7.86
CA THR A 387 3.22 14.15 -9.13
C THR A 387 3.92 14.91 -10.25
N MET A 388 4.17 14.26 -11.39
CA MET A 388 4.66 14.93 -12.59
C MET A 388 3.50 15.09 -13.58
N LEU A 389 3.12 16.34 -13.82
CA LEU A 389 1.89 16.72 -14.53
C LEU A 389 2.11 16.90 -16.03
N ALA A 390 3.31 17.30 -16.44
CA ALA A 390 3.60 17.55 -17.84
C ALA A 390 5.11 17.46 -18.13
N ALA A 391 5.45 17.07 -19.36
CA ALA A 391 6.79 17.16 -19.91
C ALA A 391 6.72 17.83 -21.28
N LYS A 392 7.10 19.12 -21.35
CA LYS A 392 6.95 19.94 -22.57
C LYS A 392 8.27 20.49 -23.08
N GLN A 393 8.36 20.65 -24.39
CA GLN A 393 9.54 21.20 -25.06
C GLN A 393 9.14 22.35 -26.00
N THR A 394 9.85 23.48 -25.90
CA THR A 394 9.68 24.61 -26.84
C THR A 394 10.37 24.34 -28.17
N ALA A 395 10.00 25.09 -29.21
CA ALA A 395 10.66 25.09 -30.52
C ALA A 395 12.13 25.52 -30.43
N ALA A 396 12.49 26.32 -29.43
CA ALA A 396 13.87 26.71 -29.12
C ALA A 396 14.66 25.57 -28.43
N GLY A 397 14.01 24.47 -28.08
CA GLY A 397 14.63 23.29 -27.47
C GLY A 397 14.69 23.32 -25.94
N ILE A 398 14.01 24.26 -25.28
CA ILE A 398 13.93 24.33 -23.81
C ILE A 398 13.02 23.20 -23.32
N ARG A 399 13.50 22.40 -22.37
CA ARG A 399 12.83 21.21 -21.85
C ARG A 399 12.37 21.46 -20.42
N LEU A 400 11.06 21.51 -20.20
CA LEU A 400 10.47 21.83 -18.90
C LEU A 400 9.53 20.71 -18.44
N CYS A 401 9.58 20.42 -17.14
CA CYS A 401 8.63 19.54 -16.47
C CYS A 401 7.77 20.35 -15.50
N GLN A 402 6.48 20.01 -15.43
CA GLN A 402 5.59 20.51 -14.38
C GLN A 402 5.42 19.44 -13.32
N LEU A 403 5.57 19.81 -12.05
CA LEU A 403 5.39 18.92 -10.90
C LEU A 403 4.39 19.52 -9.90
N ARG A 404 3.83 18.66 -9.05
CA ARG A 404 2.96 19.05 -7.93
C ARG A 404 3.43 18.41 -6.63
N ASN A 405 3.56 19.22 -5.58
CA ASN A 405 3.72 18.73 -4.22
C ASN A 405 2.34 18.36 -3.65
N PRO A 406 2.11 17.10 -3.20
CA PRO A 406 0.84 16.69 -2.60
C PRO A 406 0.51 17.41 -1.29
N TRP A 407 1.43 18.18 -0.69
CA TRP A 407 1.14 19.04 0.47
C TRP A 407 0.40 20.34 0.10
N GLY A 408 0.25 20.66 -1.19
CA GLY A 408 -0.37 21.90 -1.65
C GLY A 408 0.44 23.16 -1.33
N GLY A 409 1.77 23.04 -1.28
CA GLY A 409 2.70 24.15 -1.03
C GLY A 409 4.16 23.68 -1.10
N PHE A 410 5.12 24.54 -0.72
CA PHE A 410 6.57 24.28 -0.83
C PHE A 410 7.00 24.02 -2.29
N GLU A 411 6.82 25.04 -3.12
CA GLU A 411 7.17 25.02 -4.53
C GLU A 411 8.65 25.29 -4.78
N TRP A 412 9.15 24.79 -5.90
CA TRP A 412 10.48 25.09 -6.43
C TRP A 412 10.72 26.61 -6.52
N GLN A 413 11.88 27.06 -6.06
CA GLN A 413 12.26 28.48 -6.03
C GLN A 413 13.42 28.81 -6.98
N GLY A 414 13.79 27.89 -7.87
CA GLY A 414 14.88 28.07 -8.83
C GLY A 414 14.40 28.54 -10.20
N ASP A 415 15.20 28.23 -11.23
CA ASP A 415 14.89 28.56 -12.62
C ASP A 415 13.55 27.93 -13.05
N TRP A 416 12.70 28.72 -13.72
CA TRP A 416 11.34 28.35 -14.16
C TRP A 416 10.30 28.16 -13.05
N SER A 417 10.62 28.46 -11.79
CA SER A 417 9.62 28.64 -10.74
C SER A 417 8.56 29.68 -11.13
N ASP A 418 7.46 29.71 -10.39
CA ASP A 418 6.31 30.59 -10.65
C ASP A 418 6.67 32.08 -10.61
N THR A 419 7.73 32.44 -9.89
CA THR A 419 8.26 33.81 -9.79
C THR A 419 9.52 34.06 -10.63
N SER A 420 9.94 33.09 -11.47
CA SER A 420 11.17 33.17 -12.24
C SER A 420 11.11 34.22 -13.36
N ASP A 421 12.14 35.07 -13.45
CA ASP A 421 12.32 36.05 -14.52
C ASP A 421 12.62 35.42 -15.90
N LEU A 422 12.81 34.09 -15.97
CA LEU A 422 13.03 33.37 -17.24
C LEU A 422 11.76 33.23 -18.08
N TRP A 423 10.59 33.37 -17.45
CA TRP A 423 9.33 33.33 -18.16
C TRP A 423 9.14 34.55 -19.05
N THR A 424 8.89 34.31 -20.34
CA THR A 424 8.46 35.31 -21.32
C THR A 424 7.02 35.02 -21.74
N ASP A 425 6.29 36.02 -22.21
CA ASP A 425 4.90 35.85 -22.65
C ASP A 425 4.83 34.84 -23.81
N GLU A 426 5.83 34.84 -24.70
CA GLU A 426 5.92 33.89 -25.81
C GLU A 426 6.03 32.44 -25.33
N ILE A 427 6.86 32.16 -24.31
CA ILE A 427 7.04 30.80 -23.77
C ILE A 427 5.78 30.36 -23.01
N LYS A 428 5.15 31.27 -22.25
CA LYS A 428 3.91 30.97 -21.52
C LYS A 428 2.79 30.59 -22.48
N GLU A 429 2.64 31.34 -23.57
CA GLU A 429 1.66 31.03 -24.63
C GLU A 429 2.00 29.72 -25.35
N GLU A 430 3.26 29.50 -25.74
CA GLU A 430 3.70 28.29 -26.45
C GLU A 430 3.41 27.01 -25.66
N LEU A 431 3.70 27.04 -24.36
CA LEU A 431 3.56 25.87 -23.48
C LEU A 431 2.19 25.79 -22.78
N ASN A 432 1.33 26.80 -22.96
CA ASN A 432 0.06 26.96 -22.24
C ASN A 432 0.23 26.82 -20.73
N VAL A 433 1.10 27.66 -20.15
CA VAL A 433 1.49 27.62 -18.74
C VAL A 433 0.53 28.48 -17.91
N VAL A 434 0.03 27.89 -16.83
CA VAL A 434 -0.67 28.61 -15.76
C VAL A 434 0.30 28.66 -14.58
N LEU A 435 0.57 29.87 -14.08
CA LEU A 435 1.36 30.12 -12.86
C LEU A 435 0.39 30.62 -11.80
N ALA A 436 0.41 30.00 -10.62
CA ALA A 436 -0.52 30.29 -9.54
C ALA A 436 0.24 30.33 -8.21
N ASP A 437 -0.09 31.29 -7.35
CA ASP A 437 0.64 31.45 -6.09
C ASP A 437 0.30 30.33 -5.09
N ASP A 438 1.30 29.53 -4.72
CA ASP A 438 1.28 28.55 -3.61
C ASP A 438 0.16 27.51 -3.71
N ASP A 439 -0.07 26.99 -4.92
CA ASP A 439 -0.98 25.86 -5.17
C ASP A 439 -0.26 24.49 -5.15
N GLY A 440 1.05 24.51 -4.89
CA GLY A 440 1.92 23.34 -4.84
C GLY A 440 2.40 22.87 -6.21
N THR A 441 1.96 23.48 -7.31
CA THR A 441 2.46 23.21 -8.66
C THR A 441 3.60 24.14 -9.03
N PHE A 442 4.57 23.62 -9.80
CA PHE A 442 5.67 24.42 -10.28
C PHE A 442 6.28 23.80 -11.52
N TRP A 443 6.98 24.62 -12.29
CA TRP A 443 7.79 24.18 -13.43
C TRP A 443 9.28 24.19 -13.08
N MET A 444 10.04 23.29 -13.71
CA MET A 444 11.50 23.28 -13.62
C MET A 444 12.13 22.75 -14.91
N SER A 445 13.43 23.00 -15.10
CA SER A 445 14.18 22.42 -16.22
C SER A 445 14.36 20.91 -16.06
N PHE A 446 14.43 20.17 -17.17
CA PHE A 446 14.76 18.74 -17.14
C PHE A 446 16.14 18.49 -16.50
N GLU A 447 17.09 19.40 -16.69
CA GLU A 447 18.42 19.35 -16.07
C GLU A 447 18.36 19.48 -14.55
N ASP A 448 17.52 20.39 -14.02
CA ASP A 448 17.33 20.53 -12.58
C ASP A 448 16.57 19.33 -12.00
N LEU A 449 15.62 18.76 -12.74
CA LEU A 449 14.96 17.51 -12.34
C LEU A 449 15.99 16.40 -12.12
N LEU A 450 16.89 16.16 -13.08
CA LEU A 450 17.95 15.15 -12.98
C LEU A 450 18.93 15.40 -11.83
N LYS A 451 19.07 16.65 -11.40
CA LYS A 451 19.99 17.07 -10.34
C LYS A 451 19.38 16.95 -8.95
N HIS A 452 18.08 17.23 -8.82
CA HIS A 452 17.40 17.35 -7.53
C HIS A 452 16.52 16.15 -7.18
N PHE A 453 16.16 15.33 -8.15
CA PHE A 453 15.40 14.09 -7.97
C PHE A 453 16.31 12.88 -8.23
N PHE A 454 15.98 11.73 -7.65
CA PHE A 454 16.76 10.50 -7.87
C PHE A 454 16.04 9.49 -8.77
N SER A 455 14.71 9.61 -8.92
CA SER A 455 13.92 8.73 -9.77
C SER A 455 12.64 9.37 -10.31
N ILE A 456 12.14 8.76 -11.39
CA ILE A 456 10.80 8.95 -11.95
C ILE A 456 10.10 7.59 -11.94
N ASN A 457 8.80 7.56 -11.63
CA ASN A 457 7.95 6.40 -11.77
C ASN A 457 6.82 6.71 -12.76
N VAL A 458 6.51 5.74 -13.62
CA VAL A 458 5.46 5.82 -14.63
C VAL A 458 4.51 4.67 -14.39
N CYS A 459 3.22 4.94 -14.24
CA CYS A 459 2.16 3.96 -14.12
C CYS A 459 1.28 4.03 -15.37
N MET A 460 1.21 2.94 -16.12
CA MET A 460 0.56 2.85 -17.43
C MET A 460 -0.92 2.48 -17.29
N ALA A 461 -1.61 3.09 -16.32
CA ALA A 461 -3.03 2.88 -16.09
C ALA A 461 -3.88 3.50 -17.21
N ASP A 462 -5.03 2.89 -17.50
CA ASP A 462 -6.00 3.45 -18.45
C ASP A 462 -6.79 4.57 -17.77
N SER A 463 -6.42 5.83 -18.04
CA SER A 463 -7.06 7.01 -17.46
C SER A 463 -8.32 7.49 -18.21
N SER A 464 -8.81 6.71 -19.19
CA SER A 464 -10.15 6.75 -19.79
C SER A 464 -10.67 8.05 -20.43
N SER A 465 -9.84 9.07 -20.67
CA SER A 465 -10.26 10.25 -21.47
C SER A 465 -9.37 10.57 -22.68
N ASN A 466 -8.10 10.15 -22.69
CA ASN A 466 -7.18 10.37 -23.82
C ASN A 466 -6.29 9.17 -24.18
N ASN A 467 -6.33 8.06 -23.42
CA ASN A 467 -5.42 6.94 -23.64
C ASN A 467 -5.82 6.12 -24.86
N SER A 468 -4.85 5.81 -25.71
CA SER A 468 -5.03 4.93 -26.87
C SER A 468 -5.00 3.44 -26.50
N ILE A 469 -4.61 3.11 -25.26
CA ILE A 469 -4.27 1.76 -24.82
C ILE A 469 -5.28 1.22 -23.81
N ASN A 470 -5.94 0.12 -24.18
CA ASN A 470 -6.74 -0.70 -23.27
C ASN A 470 -6.02 -2.03 -23.07
N TRP A 471 -5.48 -2.25 -21.87
CA TRP A 471 -4.75 -3.48 -21.56
C TRP A 471 -5.70 -4.67 -21.49
N THR A 472 -5.47 -5.68 -22.33
CA THR A 472 -5.96 -7.02 -22.01
C THR A 472 -5.14 -7.56 -20.85
N GLU A 473 -5.80 -7.98 -19.78
CA GLU A 473 -5.16 -8.44 -18.56
C GLU A 473 -5.57 -9.88 -18.23
N LYS A 474 -4.60 -10.71 -17.82
CA LYS A 474 -4.86 -11.99 -17.14
C LYS A 474 -3.93 -12.15 -15.94
N ARG A 475 -4.52 -12.49 -14.79
CA ARG A 475 -3.81 -12.78 -13.54
C ARG A 475 -3.93 -14.25 -13.20
N ARG A 476 -2.85 -14.84 -12.69
CA ARG A 476 -2.80 -16.24 -12.25
C ARG A 476 -2.07 -16.34 -10.92
N LYS A 477 -2.66 -17.03 -9.97
CA LYS A 477 -1.98 -17.42 -8.75
C LYS A 477 -1.00 -18.54 -9.07
N ILE A 478 0.23 -18.37 -8.63
CA ILE A 478 1.30 -19.36 -8.77
C ILE A 478 1.91 -19.64 -7.41
N CYS A 479 2.54 -20.80 -7.29
CA CYS A 479 3.15 -21.24 -6.06
C CYS A 479 4.55 -21.78 -6.38
N PHE A 480 5.57 -21.22 -5.74
CA PHE A 480 6.87 -21.87 -5.68
C PHE A 480 6.82 -22.90 -4.57
N THR A 481 7.25 -24.13 -4.86
CA THR A 481 7.43 -25.17 -3.85
C THR A 481 8.89 -25.60 -3.78
N PHE A 482 9.35 -25.90 -2.57
CA PHE A 482 10.71 -26.34 -2.30
C PHE A 482 10.70 -27.79 -1.85
N GLY A 483 11.24 -28.66 -2.70
CA GLY A 483 11.36 -30.10 -2.47
C GLY A 483 12.37 -30.43 -1.39
N ALA A 484 12.24 -31.62 -0.80
CA ALA A 484 13.18 -32.12 0.21
C ALA A 484 14.60 -32.34 -0.34
N ASP A 485 14.74 -32.51 -1.65
CA ASP A 485 15.99 -32.61 -2.40
C ASP A 485 16.62 -31.24 -2.73
N GLY A 486 15.94 -30.14 -2.37
CA GLY A 486 16.37 -28.78 -2.64
C GLY A 486 15.91 -28.23 -4.00
N ASN A 487 15.14 -29.00 -4.77
CA ASN A 487 14.62 -28.56 -6.05
C ASN A 487 13.44 -27.60 -5.88
N ILE A 488 13.32 -26.67 -6.82
CA ILE A 488 12.22 -25.71 -6.88
C ILE A 488 11.31 -26.10 -8.03
N SER A 489 10.01 -26.07 -7.80
CA SER A 489 9.01 -26.19 -8.87
C SER A 489 7.95 -25.12 -8.77
N THR A 490 7.34 -24.78 -9.90
CA THR A 490 6.27 -23.80 -9.98
C THR A 490 5.42 -23.99 -11.25
N PRO A 491 4.13 -23.63 -11.25
CA PRO A 491 3.33 -23.63 -12.48
C PRO A 491 3.91 -22.71 -13.56
N MET A 492 3.84 -23.15 -14.81
CA MET A 492 4.26 -22.38 -15.99
C MET A 492 3.05 -22.09 -16.87
N TYR A 493 3.18 -21.14 -17.81
CA TYR A 493 2.08 -20.78 -18.70
C TYR A 493 2.53 -20.57 -20.14
N ILE A 494 1.73 -21.04 -21.08
CA ILE A 494 1.90 -20.75 -22.51
C ILE A 494 1.08 -19.50 -22.84
N PHE A 495 1.78 -18.41 -23.14
CA PHE A 495 1.21 -17.18 -23.69
C PHE A 495 1.19 -17.28 -25.22
N SER A 496 0.06 -16.96 -25.84
CA SER A 496 -0.09 -16.94 -27.30
C SER A 496 -0.78 -15.68 -27.80
N ASN A 497 -0.17 -14.99 -28.76
CA ASN A 497 -0.69 -13.78 -29.38
C ASN A 497 -0.74 -13.91 -30.91
N LYS A 498 -1.65 -13.17 -31.54
CA LYS A 498 -1.88 -13.18 -32.99
C LYS A 498 -1.28 -11.97 -33.71
N THR A 499 -0.93 -10.94 -32.97
CA THR A 499 -0.38 -9.65 -33.44
C THR A 499 0.91 -9.35 -32.71
N THR A 500 1.76 -8.50 -33.28
CA THR A 500 2.90 -7.97 -32.53
C THR A 500 2.37 -7.00 -31.49
N SER A 501 2.62 -7.25 -30.21
CA SER A 501 2.02 -6.48 -29.12
C SER A 501 3.05 -6.12 -28.07
N LYS A 502 2.88 -4.96 -27.43
CA LYS A 502 3.58 -4.67 -26.19
C LYS A 502 2.97 -5.49 -25.06
N VAL A 503 3.83 -6.15 -24.28
CA VAL A 503 3.43 -7.08 -23.22
C VAL A 503 4.26 -6.81 -21.97
N PHE A 504 3.59 -6.74 -20.83
CA PHE A 504 4.19 -6.72 -19.50
C PHE A 504 3.90 -8.04 -18.81
N VAL A 505 4.95 -8.74 -18.39
CA VAL A 505 4.83 -9.96 -17.58
C VAL A 505 5.41 -9.65 -16.21
N SER A 506 4.57 -9.68 -15.19
CA SER A 506 4.93 -9.29 -13.82
C SER A 506 4.61 -10.38 -12.82
N LEU A 507 5.41 -10.45 -11.76
CA LEU A 507 5.24 -11.38 -10.66
C LEU A 507 5.20 -10.60 -9.35
N HIS A 508 4.13 -10.81 -8.58
CA HIS A 508 3.82 -10.09 -7.36
C HIS A 508 3.87 -11.04 -6.17
N GLN A 509 4.53 -10.67 -5.08
CA GLN A 509 4.49 -11.42 -3.82
C GLN A 509 3.87 -10.57 -2.70
N GLU A 510 3.51 -11.24 -1.61
CA GLU A 510 2.90 -10.59 -0.44
C GLU A 510 3.79 -9.49 0.13
N ASP A 511 3.22 -8.29 0.31
CA ASP A 511 3.90 -7.16 0.92
C ASP A 511 4.37 -7.49 2.35
N GLN A 512 5.66 -7.30 2.64
CA GLN A 512 6.26 -7.58 3.95
C GLN A 512 5.68 -6.74 5.10
N ARG A 513 5.01 -5.64 4.78
CA ARG A 513 4.30 -4.80 5.77
C ARG A 513 2.99 -5.44 6.24
N CYS A 514 2.44 -6.41 5.50
CA CYS A 514 1.25 -7.12 5.93
C CYS A 514 1.54 -7.97 7.19
N GLU A 515 0.52 -8.16 8.02
CA GLU A 515 0.63 -8.95 9.24
C GLU A 515 0.99 -10.41 8.93
N ASN A 516 2.04 -10.94 9.58
CA ASN A 516 2.59 -12.29 9.37
C ASN A 516 3.25 -12.56 8.00
N ALA A 517 3.47 -11.53 7.17
CA ALA A 517 4.14 -11.67 5.89
C ALA A 517 5.57 -12.24 6.06
N LEU A 518 5.95 -13.11 5.14
CA LEU A 518 7.27 -13.73 5.13
C LEU A 518 8.30 -12.83 4.43
N PRO A 519 9.61 -13.03 4.69
CA PRO A 519 10.63 -12.33 3.94
C PRO A 519 10.50 -12.55 2.42
N TYR A 520 10.73 -11.52 1.61
CA TYR A 520 10.62 -11.57 0.16
C TYR A 520 11.55 -12.65 -0.38
N LEU A 521 10.99 -13.47 -1.27
CA LEU A 521 11.81 -14.28 -2.16
C LEU A 521 12.43 -13.42 -3.23
N ASP A 522 13.55 -13.88 -3.75
CA ASP A 522 14.13 -13.33 -4.97
C ASP A 522 13.38 -13.85 -6.19
N ILE A 523 12.23 -13.25 -6.47
CA ILE A 523 11.33 -13.65 -7.56
C ILE A 523 11.77 -13.03 -8.88
N GLY A 524 11.41 -13.65 -10.00
CA GLY A 524 11.65 -13.13 -11.34
C GLY A 524 10.77 -13.87 -12.35
N VAL A 525 10.85 -13.44 -13.61
CA VAL A 525 10.17 -14.12 -14.71
C VAL A 525 11.04 -14.09 -15.96
N SER A 526 11.05 -15.20 -16.69
CA SER A 526 11.66 -15.34 -18.01
C SER A 526 10.59 -15.71 -19.03
N VAL A 527 10.66 -15.09 -20.21
CA VAL A 527 9.75 -15.36 -21.33
C VAL A 527 10.55 -15.96 -22.47
N LEU A 528 10.19 -17.18 -22.84
CA LEU A 528 10.89 -17.99 -23.84
C LEU A 528 9.99 -18.23 -25.04
N GLN A 529 10.42 -17.87 -26.25
CA GLN A 529 9.72 -18.27 -27.46
C GLN A 529 9.92 -19.77 -27.70
N ILE A 530 8.82 -20.48 -27.94
CA ILE A 530 8.84 -21.91 -28.29
C ILE A 530 9.12 -22.02 -29.79
N LEU A 531 10.23 -22.65 -30.16
CA LEU A 531 10.63 -22.85 -31.56
C LEU A 531 10.06 -24.16 -32.13
N PRO A 532 10.01 -24.33 -33.48
CA PRO A 532 9.43 -25.52 -34.11
C PRO A 532 10.12 -26.85 -33.79
N ASP A 533 11.37 -26.79 -33.33
CA ASP A 533 12.16 -27.94 -32.88
C ASP A 533 12.03 -28.20 -31.37
N TYR A 534 11.08 -27.50 -30.70
CA TYR A 534 10.85 -27.54 -29.25
C TYR A 534 12.01 -27.02 -28.40
N THR A 535 12.93 -26.26 -29.00
CA THR A 535 13.91 -25.48 -28.26
C THR A 535 13.38 -24.11 -27.90
N TYR A 536 14.07 -23.42 -26.98
CA TYR A 536 13.66 -22.12 -26.49
C TYR A 536 14.59 -21.00 -26.95
N LYS A 537 13.99 -19.84 -27.24
CA LYS A 537 14.72 -18.59 -27.43
C LYS A 537 14.29 -17.57 -26.38
N LEU A 538 15.24 -17.02 -25.64
CA LEU A 538 14.95 -15.96 -24.67
C LEU A 538 14.42 -14.71 -25.37
N MET A 539 13.22 -14.28 -24.99
CA MET A 539 12.61 -13.01 -25.43
C MET A 539 12.89 -11.90 -24.43
N GLY A 540 12.87 -12.22 -23.14
CA GLY A 540 13.36 -11.33 -22.09
C GLY A 540 13.21 -11.94 -20.69
N SER A 541 13.78 -11.25 -19.71
CA SER A 541 13.76 -11.68 -18.32
C SER A 541 13.86 -10.46 -17.41
N SER A 542 13.05 -10.42 -16.35
CA SER A 542 13.14 -9.38 -15.32
C SER A 542 14.44 -9.48 -14.51
N GLY A 543 15.07 -10.66 -14.48
CA GLY A 543 16.03 -11.02 -13.44
C GLY A 543 15.34 -11.28 -12.10
N ASN A 544 16.08 -11.91 -11.19
CA ASN A 544 15.59 -12.24 -9.85
C ASN A 544 16.05 -11.19 -8.84
N SER A 545 15.09 -10.62 -8.10
CA SER A 545 15.38 -9.63 -7.06
C SER A 545 14.45 -9.85 -5.87
N ALA A 546 14.94 -9.58 -4.66
CA ALA A 546 14.15 -9.70 -3.42
C ALA A 546 13.32 -8.43 -3.19
N GLU A 547 12.48 -8.11 -4.17
CA GLU A 547 11.57 -6.97 -4.17
C GLU A 547 10.12 -7.46 -4.17
N ARG A 548 9.19 -6.60 -3.76
CA ARG A 548 7.75 -6.91 -3.71
C ARG A 548 7.20 -7.44 -5.05
N GLN A 549 7.78 -6.99 -6.15
CA GLN A 549 7.40 -7.39 -7.49
C GLN A 549 8.59 -7.32 -8.44
N ASN A 550 8.54 -8.10 -9.52
CA ASN A 550 9.45 -7.99 -10.65
C ASN A 550 8.66 -8.06 -11.94
N GLN A 551 9.14 -7.37 -12.97
CA GLN A 551 8.45 -7.31 -14.26
C GLN A 551 9.41 -7.32 -15.44
N CYS A 552 8.92 -7.81 -16.57
CA CYS A 552 9.58 -7.78 -17.86
C CYS A 552 8.67 -7.06 -18.86
N GLU A 553 9.17 -5.98 -19.46
CA GLU A 553 8.54 -5.26 -20.56
C GLU A 553 9.06 -5.80 -21.90
N LEU A 554 8.16 -6.15 -22.81
CA LEU A 554 8.47 -6.87 -24.05
C LEU A 554 7.65 -6.33 -25.22
N THR A 555 8.19 -6.47 -26.42
CA THR A 555 7.41 -6.43 -27.67
C THR A 555 7.49 -7.80 -28.31
N LEU A 556 6.39 -8.54 -28.28
CA LEU A 556 6.34 -9.93 -28.74
C LEU A 556 5.68 -10.02 -30.11
N PRO A 557 6.36 -10.57 -31.15
CA PRO A 557 5.70 -10.88 -32.42
C PRO A 557 4.64 -11.98 -32.24
N PRO A 558 3.78 -12.26 -33.24
CA PRO A 558 2.85 -13.37 -33.17
C PRO A 558 3.58 -14.69 -32.93
N GLY A 559 3.13 -15.47 -31.95
CA GLY A 559 3.77 -16.73 -31.61
C GLY A 559 3.26 -17.37 -30.33
N GLN A 560 3.98 -18.41 -29.89
CA GLN A 560 3.79 -19.07 -28.61
C GLN A 560 5.02 -18.89 -27.74
N TYR A 561 4.79 -18.58 -26.48
CA TYR A 561 5.83 -18.24 -25.52
C TYR A 561 5.57 -18.96 -24.21
N LEU A 562 6.59 -19.62 -23.68
CA LEU A 562 6.59 -20.15 -22.32
C LEU A 562 6.96 -19.02 -21.35
N VAL A 563 6.05 -18.74 -20.42
CA VAL A 563 6.25 -17.83 -19.30
C VAL A 563 6.66 -18.65 -18.09
N VAL A 564 7.88 -18.44 -17.63
CA VAL A 564 8.50 -19.20 -16.54
C VAL A 564 8.73 -18.27 -15.35
N PRO A 565 7.89 -18.34 -14.29
CA PRO A 565 8.21 -17.73 -13.01
C PRO A 565 9.49 -18.36 -12.44
N THR A 566 10.40 -17.56 -11.89
CA THR A 566 11.69 -18.03 -11.39
C THR A 566 12.00 -17.51 -9.99
N THR A 567 12.80 -18.28 -9.26
CA THR A 567 13.53 -17.83 -8.07
C THR A 567 14.87 -18.54 -7.99
N THR A 568 15.92 -17.88 -7.49
CA THR A 568 17.23 -18.53 -7.34
C THR A 568 17.27 -19.52 -6.18
N GLY A 569 16.30 -19.48 -5.27
CA GLY A 569 16.25 -20.33 -4.09
C GLY A 569 17.10 -19.85 -2.92
N CYS A 570 17.93 -18.81 -3.10
CA CYS A 570 18.79 -18.28 -2.04
C CYS A 570 17.97 -17.91 -0.79
N LYS A 571 16.86 -17.17 -0.96
CA LYS A 571 16.04 -16.69 0.16
C LYS A 571 15.05 -17.71 0.70
N PHE A 572 14.74 -18.75 -0.09
CA PHE A 572 13.90 -19.86 0.36
C PHE A 572 14.54 -20.58 1.55
N SER A 573 15.85 -20.84 1.46
CA SER A 573 16.64 -21.51 2.50
C SER A 573 16.67 -20.76 3.84
N GLN A 574 16.58 -19.42 3.85
CA GLN A 574 16.52 -18.63 5.10
C GLN A 574 15.19 -18.83 5.83
N GLY A 575 14.08 -18.92 5.10
CA GLY A 575 12.76 -19.15 5.67
C GLY A 575 12.68 -20.46 6.47
N LEU A 576 13.39 -21.49 6.02
CA LEU A 576 13.47 -22.80 6.71
C LEU A 576 14.21 -22.75 8.04
N LEU A 577 15.06 -21.74 8.27
CA LEU A 577 15.80 -21.57 9.53
C LEU A 577 14.93 -20.97 10.65
N VAL A 578 13.74 -20.45 10.33
CA VAL A 578 12.77 -19.95 11.31
C VAL A 578 11.99 -21.13 11.90
N GLN A 579 12.67 -22.07 12.53
CA GLN A 579 12.01 -23.10 13.36
C GLN A 579 11.83 -22.53 14.76
N ASN A 580 10.58 -22.19 15.11
CA ASN A 580 10.24 -21.97 16.51
C ASN A 580 9.91 -23.34 17.12
N GLU A 581 10.57 -23.68 18.22
CA GLU A 581 10.17 -24.78 19.09
C GLU A 581 8.87 -24.37 19.80
N GLY A 582 7.73 -24.86 19.32
CA GLY A 582 6.42 -24.71 19.93
C GLY A 582 5.57 -25.94 19.64
N ASP A 583 4.62 -26.24 20.52
CA ASP A 583 3.69 -27.34 20.30
C ASP A 583 2.83 -27.07 19.06
N SER A 584 2.67 -28.08 18.21
CA SER A 584 1.80 -28.00 17.04
C SER A 584 0.38 -27.64 17.48
N PRO A 585 -0.26 -26.64 16.86
CA PRO A 585 -1.64 -26.27 17.16
C PRO A 585 -2.58 -27.46 16.97
N THR A 586 -3.52 -27.64 17.89
CA THR A 586 -4.56 -28.68 17.75
C THR A 586 -5.51 -28.34 16.61
N LEU A 587 -5.73 -29.26 15.66
CA LEU A 587 -6.70 -29.03 14.59
C LEU A 587 -8.14 -29.19 15.09
N LEU A 588 -8.33 -29.96 16.17
CA LEU A 588 -9.64 -30.24 16.75
C LEU A 588 -9.80 -29.66 18.15
N ASN A 589 -10.99 -29.17 18.44
CA ASN A 589 -11.39 -28.74 19.77
C ASN A 589 -11.82 -29.96 20.63
N SER A 590 -12.14 -29.71 21.90
CA SER A 590 -12.58 -30.77 22.84
C SER A 590 -13.91 -31.44 22.46
N LYS A 591 -14.64 -30.91 21.47
CA LYS A 591 -15.89 -31.49 20.92
C LYS A 591 -15.65 -32.21 19.59
N ASN A 592 -14.39 -32.36 19.16
CA ASN A 592 -14.01 -32.99 17.91
C ASN A 592 -14.51 -32.22 16.66
N GLU A 593 -14.62 -30.90 16.77
CA GLU A 593 -14.88 -29.96 15.68
C GLU A 593 -13.58 -29.22 15.32
N LEU A 594 -13.48 -28.69 14.10
CA LEU A 594 -12.30 -27.91 13.69
C LEU A 594 -12.10 -26.70 14.61
N THR A 595 -10.85 -26.41 14.95
CA THR A 595 -10.49 -25.14 15.59
C THR A 595 -10.56 -24.00 14.58
N VAL A 596 -10.70 -22.77 15.06
CA VAL A 596 -10.70 -21.56 14.21
C VAL A 596 -9.45 -21.48 13.32
N ASN A 597 -8.30 -21.94 13.82
CA ASN A 597 -7.06 -21.95 13.03
C ASN A 597 -7.11 -23.01 11.91
N ALA A 598 -7.69 -24.18 12.19
CA ALA A 598 -7.86 -25.21 11.17
C ALA A 598 -8.88 -24.77 10.09
N GLU A 599 -9.97 -24.10 10.48
CA GLU A 599 -10.91 -23.51 9.51
C GLU A 599 -10.24 -22.45 8.63
N LYS A 600 -9.43 -21.56 9.22
CA LYS A 600 -8.63 -20.60 8.46
C LYS A 600 -7.68 -21.29 7.49
N ALA A 601 -7.00 -22.35 7.92
CA ALA A 601 -6.10 -23.10 7.06
C ALA A 601 -6.82 -23.71 5.85
N LEU A 602 -8.02 -24.28 6.03
CA LEU A 602 -8.85 -24.79 4.92
C LEU A 602 -9.27 -23.68 3.95
N ASN A 603 -9.64 -22.51 4.45
CA ASN A 603 -9.97 -21.38 3.59
C ASN A 603 -8.74 -20.89 2.80
N GLU A 604 -7.57 -20.87 3.42
CA GLU A 604 -6.32 -20.55 2.73
C GLU A 604 -5.90 -21.64 1.73
N MET A 605 -6.25 -22.90 1.96
CA MET A 605 -6.09 -23.97 0.97
C MET A 605 -6.95 -23.69 -0.26
N PHE A 606 -8.24 -23.38 -0.08
CA PHE A 606 -9.13 -23.00 -1.19
C PHE A 606 -8.53 -21.84 -1.98
N LYS A 607 -8.16 -20.75 -1.29
CA LYS A 607 -7.55 -19.59 -1.94
C LYS A 607 -6.27 -19.96 -2.67
N ARG A 608 -5.46 -20.90 -2.19
CA ARG A 608 -4.25 -21.35 -2.90
C ARG A 608 -4.54 -22.16 -4.16
N LEU A 609 -5.65 -22.91 -4.17
CA LEU A 609 -6.04 -23.76 -5.28
C LEU A 609 -6.73 -23.00 -6.41
N ASP A 610 -7.44 -21.92 -6.09
CA ASP A 610 -8.03 -20.98 -7.04
C ASP A 610 -6.91 -20.22 -7.77
N ALA A 611 -6.51 -20.81 -8.90
CA ALA A 611 -5.34 -20.44 -9.69
C ALA A 611 -5.66 -19.32 -10.67
N ASP A 612 -6.89 -19.24 -11.18
CA ASP A 612 -7.32 -18.19 -12.10
C ASP A 612 -8.04 -17.01 -11.43
N LEU A 613 -8.26 -17.08 -10.11
CA LEU A 613 -8.83 -16.02 -9.27
C LEU A 613 -10.31 -15.75 -9.58
N ASP A 614 -11.04 -16.75 -10.05
CA ASP A 614 -12.47 -16.63 -10.38
C ASP A 614 -13.39 -16.89 -9.17
N GLY A 615 -12.83 -17.32 -8.04
CA GLY A 615 -13.55 -17.57 -6.79
C GLY A 615 -14.26 -18.92 -6.72
N VAL A 616 -13.99 -19.83 -7.66
CA VAL A 616 -14.43 -21.23 -7.62
C VAL A 616 -13.28 -22.18 -7.95
N LEU A 617 -13.42 -23.48 -7.66
CA LEU A 617 -12.45 -24.50 -8.07
C LEU A 617 -13.00 -25.34 -9.21
N ASN A 618 -12.40 -25.18 -10.38
CA ASN A 618 -12.72 -25.98 -11.55
C ASN A 618 -12.07 -27.38 -11.47
N LYS A 619 -12.38 -28.24 -12.46
CA LYS A 619 -11.86 -29.61 -12.50
C LYS A 619 -10.33 -29.68 -12.50
N GLN A 620 -9.67 -28.77 -13.18
CA GLN A 620 -8.21 -28.76 -13.30
C GLN A 620 -7.54 -28.42 -11.96
N GLU A 621 -8.10 -27.47 -11.22
CA GLU A 621 -7.61 -27.06 -9.90
C GLU A 621 -7.82 -28.17 -8.87
N LEU A 622 -9.01 -28.77 -8.84
CA LEU A 622 -9.26 -29.93 -7.97
C LEU A 622 -8.41 -31.15 -8.36
N ASN A 623 -8.17 -31.37 -9.66
CA ASN A 623 -7.24 -32.41 -10.11
C ASN A 623 -5.81 -32.15 -9.61
N SER A 624 -5.36 -30.90 -9.66
CA SER A 624 -4.04 -30.51 -9.17
C SER A 624 -3.92 -30.74 -7.66
N PHE A 625 -4.99 -30.43 -6.91
CA PHE A 625 -5.07 -30.75 -5.48
C PHE A 625 -4.96 -32.25 -5.22
N MET A 626 -5.77 -33.09 -5.88
CA MET A 626 -5.74 -34.55 -5.71
C MET A 626 -4.39 -35.16 -6.11
N GLN A 627 -3.78 -34.69 -7.19
CA GLN A 627 -2.45 -35.14 -7.60
C GLN A 627 -1.40 -34.82 -6.54
N MET A 628 -1.51 -33.65 -5.90
CA MET A 628 -0.57 -33.19 -4.88
C MET A 628 -0.73 -33.95 -3.54
N THR A 629 -1.96 -34.22 -3.10
CA THR A 629 -2.23 -34.79 -1.78
C THR A 629 -2.40 -36.31 -1.76
N GLU A 630 -2.95 -36.89 -2.84
CA GLU A 630 -3.26 -38.31 -2.94
C GLU A 630 -2.47 -39.04 -4.04
N GLY A 631 -1.84 -38.31 -4.97
CA GLY A 631 -1.14 -38.90 -6.11
C GLY A 631 -2.07 -39.52 -7.15
N THR A 632 -3.36 -39.17 -7.12
CA THR A 632 -4.41 -39.66 -8.02
C THR A 632 -4.93 -38.54 -8.92
N SER A 633 -5.65 -38.89 -9.99
CA SER A 633 -6.26 -37.90 -10.90
C SER A 633 -7.78 -37.83 -10.71
N MET A 634 -8.35 -36.65 -10.93
CA MET A 634 -9.78 -36.39 -10.83
C MET A 634 -10.53 -37.04 -12.00
N HIS A 635 -11.31 -38.07 -11.70
CA HIS A 635 -12.22 -38.72 -12.64
C HIS A 635 -13.48 -37.88 -12.86
N ASP A 636 -14.03 -37.89 -14.09
CA ASP A 636 -15.24 -37.12 -14.45
C ASP A 636 -16.43 -37.42 -13.53
N GLU A 637 -16.69 -38.71 -13.26
CA GLU A 637 -17.82 -39.13 -12.42
C GLU A 637 -17.71 -38.59 -10.98
N VAL A 638 -16.49 -38.48 -10.45
CA VAL A 638 -16.23 -37.94 -9.11
C VAL A 638 -16.43 -36.43 -9.13
N PHE A 639 -15.89 -35.74 -10.13
CA PHE A 639 -16.08 -34.29 -10.28
C PHE A 639 -17.55 -33.93 -10.41
N ASP A 640 -18.29 -34.61 -11.28
CA ASP A 640 -19.74 -34.41 -11.46
C ASP A 640 -20.51 -34.67 -10.17
N TRP A 641 -20.14 -35.71 -9.41
CA TRP A 641 -20.74 -35.97 -8.10
C TRP A 641 -20.47 -34.84 -7.10
N ILE A 642 -19.24 -34.33 -7.01
CA ILE A 642 -18.89 -33.20 -6.14
C ILE A 642 -19.74 -31.97 -6.50
N MET A 643 -19.79 -31.61 -7.79
CA MET A 643 -20.53 -30.42 -8.27
C MET A 643 -22.03 -30.51 -7.98
N ASN A 644 -22.61 -31.70 -8.04
CA ASN A 644 -24.05 -31.93 -7.79
C ASN A 644 -24.39 -32.07 -6.30
N THR A 645 -23.41 -32.36 -5.44
CA THR A 645 -23.63 -32.65 -4.01
C THR A 645 -23.37 -31.43 -3.13
N PHE A 646 -22.36 -30.63 -3.48
CA PHE A 646 -21.89 -29.51 -2.67
C PHE A 646 -22.12 -28.17 -3.37
N ASP A 647 -21.98 -27.08 -2.61
CA ASP A 647 -22.21 -25.73 -3.12
C ASP A 647 -21.26 -25.40 -4.29
N SER A 648 -21.83 -25.11 -5.45
CA SER A 648 -21.10 -24.90 -6.70
C SER A 648 -21.69 -23.73 -7.47
N PHE A 649 -20.85 -23.02 -8.23
CA PHE A 649 -21.24 -21.87 -9.02
C PHE A 649 -20.49 -21.85 -10.34
N GLN A 650 -21.19 -21.54 -11.43
CA GLN A 650 -20.62 -21.45 -12.80
C GLN A 650 -19.76 -22.64 -13.24
N GLY A 651 -20.02 -23.85 -12.72
CA GLY A 651 -19.28 -25.06 -13.09
C GLY A 651 -18.00 -25.31 -12.27
N GLY A 652 -17.78 -24.56 -11.19
CA GLY A 652 -16.73 -24.80 -10.21
C GLY A 652 -17.26 -24.88 -8.78
N LEU A 653 -16.44 -25.39 -7.86
CA LEU A 653 -16.76 -25.53 -6.44
C LEU A 653 -16.57 -24.19 -5.71
N THR A 654 -17.54 -23.71 -4.93
CA THR A 654 -17.32 -22.50 -4.12
C THR A 654 -16.41 -22.80 -2.92
N ALA A 655 -15.94 -21.77 -2.22
CA ALA A 655 -15.17 -21.95 -0.98
C ALA A 655 -15.94 -22.78 0.08
N ASP A 656 -17.24 -22.49 0.25
CA ASP A 656 -18.12 -23.24 1.13
C ASP A 656 -18.34 -24.67 0.64
N GLY A 657 -18.48 -24.87 -0.68
CA GLY A 657 -18.58 -26.18 -1.30
C GLY A 657 -17.31 -27.02 -1.08
N PHE A 658 -16.14 -26.42 -1.23
CA PHE A 658 -14.85 -27.06 -1.01
C PHE A 658 -14.72 -27.50 0.45
N ARG A 659 -15.06 -26.62 1.40
CA ARG A 659 -15.08 -26.97 2.81
C ARG A 659 -16.01 -28.15 3.09
N GLN A 660 -17.22 -28.13 2.53
CA GLN A 660 -18.20 -29.23 2.71
C GLN A 660 -17.68 -30.55 2.13
N ALA A 661 -17.13 -30.52 0.90
CA ALA A 661 -16.58 -31.69 0.24
C ALA A 661 -15.39 -32.27 1.02
N TYR A 662 -14.45 -31.42 1.43
CA TYR A 662 -13.28 -31.80 2.21
C TYR A 662 -13.68 -32.42 3.55
N MET A 663 -14.64 -31.79 4.26
CA MET A 663 -15.18 -32.31 5.51
C MET A 663 -15.86 -33.66 5.32
N TYR A 664 -16.63 -33.84 4.25
CA TYR A 664 -17.26 -35.13 3.93
C TYR A 664 -16.22 -36.24 3.71
N MET A 665 -15.16 -35.96 2.94
CA MET A 665 -14.07 -36.91 2.72
C MET A 665 -13.35 -37.25 4.02
N TRP A 666 -13.09 -36.25 4.86
CA TRP A 666 -12.49 -36.45 6.16
C TRP A 666 -13.37 -37.30 7.09
N GLU A 667 -14.69 -37.08 7.11
CA GLU A 667 -15.62 -37.92 7.86
C GLU A 667 -15.63 -39.38 7.36
N ALA A 668 -15.61 -39.58 6.04
CA ALA A 668 -15.54 -40.91 5.43
C ALA A 668 -14.24 -41.65 5.78
N SER A 669 -13.14 -40.93 6.03
CA SER A 669 -11.87 -41.49 6.49
C SER A 669 -11.86 -41.94 7.97
N GLY A 670 -12.96 -41.71 8.71
CA GLY A 670 -13.02 -41.95 10.16
C GLY A 670 -12.52 -40.78 11.01
N ARG A 671 -12.44 -39.57 10.43
CA ARG A 671 -11.96 -38.33 11.05
C ARG A 671 -10.52 -38.41 11.56
N ASP A 672 -9.64 -39.03 10.79
CA ASP A 672 -8.22 -39.08 11.11
C ASP A 672 -7.57 -37.70 10.92
N GLU A 673 -7.09 -37.10 12.01
CA GLU A 673 -6.43 -35.79 12.01
C GLU A 673 -5.16 -35.78 11.14
N GLU A 674 -4.48 -36.92 10.99
CA GLU A 674 -3.30 -37.03 10.14
C GLU A 674 -3.62 -36.85 8.65
N THR A 675 -4.88 -37.00 8.22
CA THR A 675 -5.31 -36.68 6.85
C THR A 675 -5.17 -35.19 6.57
N ILE A 676 -5.63 -34.35 7.50
CA ILE A 676 -5.54 -32.89 7.34
C ILE A 676 -4.09 -32.44 7.41
N TRP A 677 -3.32 -33.00 8.35
CA TRP A 677 -1.89 -32.69 8.44
C TRP A 677 -1.11 -33.09 7.20
N ARG A 678 -1.40 -34.28 6.64
CA ARG A 678 -0.80 -34.75 5.38
C ARG A 678 -1.06 -33.74 4.26
N ASP A 679 -2.31 -33.32 4.08
CA ASP A 679 -2.70 -32.42 2.99
C ASP A 679 -2.08 -31.02 3.17
N LEU A 680 -2.04 -30.50 4.41
CA LEU A 680 -1.34 -29.25 4.74
C LEU A 680 0.16 -29.35 4.43
N VAL A 681 0.81 -30.44 4.82
CA VAL A 681 2.25 -30.65 4.57
C VAL A 681 2.55 -30.73 3.08
N TYR A 682 1.74 -31.46 2.30
CA TYR A 682 1.89 -31.51 0.84
C TYR A 682 1.62 -30.16 0.17
N MET A 683 0.74 -29.34 0.75
CA MET A 683 0.54 -27.96 0.32
C MET A 683 1.64 -27.00 0.82
N GLY A 684 2.68 -27.49 1.50
CA GLY A 684 3.87 -26.73 1.87
C GLY A 684 3.83 -26.07 3.25
N TYR A 685 2.84 -26.41 4.08
CA TYR A 685 2.76 -25.98 5.48
C TYR A 685 3.62 -26.86 6.39
N ASP A 686 4.19 -26.27 7.44
CA ASP A 686 4.74 -27.05 8.55
C ASP A 686 3.66 -27.46 9.56
N ARG A 687 4.02 -28.27 10.56
CA ARG A 687 3.10 -28.65 11.65
C ARG A 687 2.69 -27.49 12.57
N ASN A 688 3.15 -26.28 12.32
CA ASN A 688 2.71 -25.04 12.98
C ASN A 688 1.81 -24.18 12.08
N MET A 689 1.32 -24.75 10.96
CA MET A 689 0.51 -24.06 9.93
C MET A 689 1.23 -22.86 9.30
N ARG A 690 2.56 -22.87 9.26
CA ARG A 690 3.36 -21.85 8.57
C ARG A 690 3.74 -22.36 7.19
N LEU A 691 3.50 -21.55 6.16
CA LEU A 691 3.81 -21.90 4.78
C LEU A 691 5.32 -21.78 4.51
N LEU A 692 6.11 -22.72 5.04
CA LEU A 692 7.58 -22.65 4.96
C LEU A 692 8.14 -23.24 3.67
N PHE A 693 7.53 -24.31 3.15
CA PHE A 693 7.99 -25.05 1.96
C PHE A 693 7.33 -24.59 0.66
N ALA A 694 6.48 -23.56 0.74
CA ALA A 694 5.87 -22.95 -0.42
C ALA A 694 5.79 -21.43 -0.30
N ARG A 695 5.68 -20.72 -1.42
CA ARG A 695 5.39 -19.28 -1.48
C ARG A 695 4.45 -18.98 -2.61
N THR A 696 3.35 -18.30 -2.30
CA THR A 696 2.35 -17.88 -3.27
C THR A 696 2.71 -16.53 -3.86
N CYS A 697 2.54 -16.40 -5.17
CA CYS A 697 2.72 -15.16 -5.92
C CYS A 697 1.58 -15.01 -6.93
N ILE A 698 1.38 -13.81 -7.47
CA ILE A 698 0.48 -13.57 -8.60
C ILE A 698 1.29 -13.22 -9.84
N LEU A 699 1.16 -14.03 -10.88
CA LEU A 699 1.60 -13.73 -12.24
C LEU A 699 0.54 -12.85 -12.89
N ALA A 700 0.90 -11.63 -13.31
CA ALA A 700 0.01 -10.74 -14.04
C ALA A 700 0.61 -10.38 -15.40
N ILE A 701 -0.18 -10.62 -16.46
CA ILE A 701 0.19 -10.33 -17.84
C ILE A 701 -0.75 -9.25 -18.39
N HIS A 702 -0.17 -8.16 -18.87
CA HIS A 702 -0.87 -7.09 -19.57
C HIS A 702 -0.38 -7.04 -21.02
N SER A 703 -1.30 -6.92 -21.97
CA SER A 703 -1.00 -6.86 -23.41
C SER A 703 -1.88 -5.82 -24.09
N GLU A 704 -1.32 -5.06 -25.03
CA GLU A 704 -2.09 -4.10 -25.85
C GLU A 704 -3.16 -4.79 -26.71
N ASP A 705 -2.96 -6.08 -27.02
CA ASP A 705 -3.92 -6.90 -27.75
C ASP A 705 -4.41 -8.10 -26.94
N ASN A 706 -5.52 -8.68 -27.39
CA ASN A 706 -6.03 -9.93 -26.87
C ASN A 706 -5.03 -11.09 -27.02
N PHE A 707 -4.93 -11.91 -25.97
CA PHE A 707 -4.06 -13.09 -25.94
C PHE A 707 -4.71 -14.28 -25.25
N GLU A 708 -4.16 -15.47 -25.52
CA GLU A 708 -4.50 -16.70 -24.83
C GLU A 708 -3.41 -17.04 -23.81
N LEU A 709 -3.83 -17.59 -22.67
CA LEU A 709 -2.94 -17.99 -21.59
C LEU A 709 -3.38 -19.37 -21.10
N HIS A 710 -2.57 -20.38 -21.35
CA HIS A 710 -2.87 -21.77 -21.02
C HIS A 710 -1.89 -22.28 -19.97
N PRO A 711 -2.37 -22.97 -18.92
CA PRO A 711 -1.48 -23.57 -17.92
C PRO A 711 -0.61 -24.66 -18.55
N ASN A 712 0.64 -24.73 -18.11
CA ASN A 712 1.62 -25.75 -18.48
C ASN A 712 2.16 -26.42 -17.23
N ALA A 713 2.33 -27.75 -17.28
CA ALA A 713 2.95 -28.48 -16.19
C ALA A 713 4.40 -27.99 -15.98
N PHE A 714 4.92 -28.17 -14.76
CA PHE A 714 6.31 -27.83 -14.49
C PHE A 714 7.24 -28.68 -15.35
N ASP A 715 8.13 -28.02 -16.10
CA ASP A 715 9.18 -28.61 -16.92
C ASP A 715 10.54 -28.20 -16.34
N ALA A 716 11.29 -29.18 -15.84
CA ALA A 716 12.56 -28.93 -15.16
C ALA A 716 13.65 -28.42 -16.12
N ASP A 717 13.68 -28.92 -17.36
CA ASP A 717 14.68 -28.54 -18.36
C ASP A 717 14.40 -27.10 -18.83
N ALA A 718 13.13 -26.78 -19.09
CA ALA A 718 12.73 -25.41 -19.42
C ALA A 718 12.99 -24.42 -18.27
N TYR A 719 12.85 -24.85 -17.02
CA TYR A 719 13.19 -24.04 -15.85
C TYR A 719 14.70 -23.76 -15.77
N GLU A 720 15.53 -24.77 -16.03
CA GLU A 720 16.99 -24.62 -16.06
C GLU A 720 17.40 -23.63 -17.17
N GLU A 721 16.88 -23.78 -18.39
CA GLU A 721 17.12 -22.85 -19.49
C GLU A 721 16.66 -21.42 -19.17
N ALA A 722 15.50 -21.26 -18.52
CA ALA A 722 14.97 -19.97 -18.09
C ALA A 722 15.88 -19.25 -17.08
N MET A 723 16.72 -19.99 -16.33
CA MET A 723 17.71 -19.45 -15.41
C MET A 723 19.06 -19.18 -16.10
N GLU A 724 19.45 -20.02 -17.06
CA GLU A 724 20.73 -19.93 -17.77
C GLU A 724 20.76 -18.87 -18.86
N LEU A 725 19.77 -18.87 -19.75
CA LEU A 725 19.74 -18.00 -20.93
C LEU A 725 19.86 -16.51 -20.56
N PRO A 726 19.21 -15.99 -19.51
CA PRO A 726 19.39 -14.60 -19.10
C PRO A 726 20.82 -14.30 -18.65
N ILE A 727 21.50 -15.23 -17.96
CA ILE A 727 22.89 -15.06 -17.53
C ILE A 727 23.81 -15.02 -18.75
N LYS A 728 23.61 -15.91 -19.73
CA LYS A 728 24.39 -15.92 -20.98
C LYS A 728 24.15 -14.65 -21.82
N SER A 729 22.90 -14.21 -21.92
CA SER A 729 22.50 -13.13 -22.82
C SER A 729 22.87 -11.74 -22.31
N TYR A 730 22.80 -11.54 -20.99
CA TYR A 730 23.01 -10.23 -20.36
C TYR A 730 24.26 -10.16 -19.47
N GLY A 731 24.93 -11.29 -19.24
CA GLY A 731 26.12 -11.36 -18.40
C GLY A 731 27.40 -10.95 -19.11
N LYS A 732 28.39 -10.49 -18.33
CA LYS A 732 29.76 -10.31 -18.82
C LYS A 732 30.42 -11.68 -19.00
N CYS A 733 31.03 -11.90 -20.15
CA CYS A 733 31.69 -13.16 -20.47
C CYS A 733 33.21 -13.08 -20.23
N ALA A 734 33.77 -14.10 -19.59
CA ALA A 734 35.20 -14.34 -19.48
C ALA A 734 35.54 -15.71 -20.08
N GLU A 735 36.51 -15.74 -20.99
CA GLU A 735 36.92 -16.97 -21.69
C GLU A 735 38.09 -17.66 -20.99
N TYR A 736 38.09 -18.99 -21.06
CA TYR A 736 39.09 -19.86 -20.46
C TYR A 736 39.49 -20.95 -21.47
N ALA A 737 40.75 -21.41 -21.40
CA ALA A 737 41.31 -22.44 -22.30
C ALA A 737 41.03 -22.16 -23.79
N ASP A 738 41.43 -20.98 -24.26
CA ASP A 738 41.23 -20.54 -25.65
C ASP A 738 39.77 -20.61 -26.12
N GLY A 739 38.83 -20.29 -25.23
CA GLY A 739 37.39 -20.24 -25.53
C GLY A 739 36.65 -21.57 -25.36
N LYS A 740 37.35 -22.66 -24.99
CA LYS A 740 36.74 -23.96 -24.68
C LYS A 740 35.79 -23.92 -23.49
N ALA A 741 36.00 -23.00 -22.54
CA ALA A 741 35.08 -22.75 -21.44
C ALA A 741 34.79 -21.25 -21.35
N LYS A 742 33.52 -20.89 -21.13
CA LYS A 742 33.10 -19.49 -20.97
C LYS A 742 32.33 -19.32 -19.67
N LEU A 743 32.80 -18.42 -18.82
CA LEU A 743 32.12 -18.03 -17.58
C LEU A 743 31.35 -16.73 -17.82
N TYR A 744 30.04 -16.79 -17.65
CA TYR A 744 29.15 -15.64 -17.70
C TYR A 744 28.84 -15.16 -16.29
N THR A 745 28.97 -13.86 -16.05
CA THR A 745 28.65 -13.21 -14.77
C THR A 745 27.59 -12.14 -14.99
N ARG A 746 26.39 -12.34 -14.44
CA ARG A 746 25.28 -11.38 -14.49
C ARG A 746 25.02 -10.82 -13.11
N LYS A 747 25.11 -9.49 -12.96
CA LYS A 747 24.63 -8.80 -11.77
C LYS A 747 23.10 -8.64 -11.91
N ALA A 748 22.33 -9.14 -10.95
CA ALA A 748 20.88 -9.01 -10.93
C ALA A 748 20.49 -7.81 -10.04
N GLY A 749 20.56 -6.61 -10.62
CA GLY A 749 20.29 -5.35 -9.89
C GLY A 749 21.19 -5.17 -8.66
N TYR A 750 20.61 -4.66 -7.56
CA TYR A 750 21.27 -4.54 -6.24
C TYR A 750 21.25 -5.84 -5.42
N SER A 751 20.55 -6.87 -5.90
CA SER A 751 20.07 -7.98 -5.08
C SER A 751 20.97 -9.22 -5.13
N GLY A 752 21.81 -9.37 -6.15
CA GLY A 752 22.68 -10.54 -6.24
C GLY A 752 23.58 -10.60 -7.48
N VAL A 753 24.35 -11.68 -7.59
CA VAL A 753 25.17 -12.01 -8.74
C VAL A 753 24.99 -13.49 -9.10
N SER A 754 24.84 -13.77 -10.40
CA SER A 754 24.66 -15.11 -10.94
C SER A 754 25.81 -15.45 -11.89
N PHE A 755 26.25 -16.71 -11.82
CA PHE A 755 27.35 -17.26 -12.61
C PHE A 755 26.87 -18.49 -13.36
N ALA A 756 27.14 -18.56 -14.66
CA ALA A 756 26.91 -19.75 -15.48
C ALA A 756 28.16 -20.06 -16.30
N VAL A 757 28.45 -21.34 -16.51
CA VAL A 757 29.59 -21.79 -17.31
C VAL A 757 29.09 -22.58 -18.49
N GLU A 758 29.57 -22.22 -19.68
CA GLU A 758 29.32 -22.92 -20.93
C GLU A 758 30.56 -23.72 -21.34
N ASN A 759 30.36 -24.99 -21.68
CA ASN A 759 31.38 -25.86 -22.24
C ASN A 759 31.30 -25.87 -23.77
N ASN A 760 32.24 -25.21 -24.43
CA ASN A 760 32.37 -25.17 -25.88
C ASN A 760 33.38 -26.19 -26.43
N SER A 761 33.76 -27.17 -25.61
CA SER A 761 34.65 -28.26 -26.01
C SER A 761 33.87 -29.53 -26.38
N SER A 762 34.58 -30.53 -26.90
CA SER A 762 34.04 -31.87 -27.16
C SER A 762 34.14 -32.81 -25.95
N GLU A 763 34.76 -32.38 -24.85
CA GLU A 763 35.04 -33.19 -23.67
C GLU A 763 34.18 -32.72 -22.49
N THR A 764 33.90 -33.59 -21.52
CA THR A 764 33.20 -33.15 -20.30
C THR A 764 34.11 -32.23 -19.49
N LEU A 765 33.59 -31.06 -19.14
CA LEU A 765 34.31 -30.04 -18.37
C LEU A 765 33.98 -30.16 -16.89
N GLU A 766 34.96 -30.47 -16.06
CA GLU A 766 34.87 -30.25 -14.62
C GLU A 766 35.27 -28.81 -14.32
N PHE A 767 34.32 -28.00 -13.83
CA PHE A 767 34.56 -26.59 -13.49
C PHE A 767 34.31 -26.35 -12.01
N THR A 768 35.27 -25.70 -11.36
CA THR A 768 35.18 -25.27 -9.97
C THR A 768 35.15 -23.75 -9.90
N LEU A 769 34.13 -23.21 -9.24
CA LEU A 769 33.98 -21.79 -8.93
C LEU A 769 33.93 -21.61 -7.41
N ASP A 770 35.01 -21.06 -6.85
CA ASP A 770 35.16 -20.81 -5.42
C ASP A 770 34.92 -19.32 -5.10
N CYS A 771 33.82 -19.05 -4.42
CA CYS A 771 33.41 -17.72 -3.97
C CYS A 771 33.67 -17.48 -2.48
N SER A 772 34.48 -18.29 -1.80
CA SER A 772 34.63 -18.28 -0.33
C SER A 772 35.27 -17.02 0.24
N GLU A 773 35.98 -16.23 -0.57
CA GLU A 773 36.56 -14.94 -0.18
C GLU A 773 35.52 -13.79 -0.17
N SER A 774 34.30 -14.07 -0.63
CA SER A 774 33.19 -13.12 -0.62
C SER A 774 32.72 -12.81 0.80
N LYS A 775 32.17 -11.61 1.01
CA LYS A 775 31.72 -11.12 2.33
C LYS A 775 30.23 -10.87 2.34
N ASN A 776 29.57 -11.29 3.43
CA ASN A 776 28.13 -11.14 3.64
C ASN A 776 27.29 -11.76 2.50
N VAL A 777 27.75 -12.85 1.88
CA VAL A 777 27.02 -13.55 0.80
C VAL A 777 26.57 -14.94 1.22
N MET A 778 25.47 -15.37 0.61
CA MET A 778 24.97 -16.73 0.60
C MET A 778 24.78 -17.21 -0.82
N SER A 779 24.78 -18.53 -0.99
CA SER A 779 24.61 -19.21 -2.26
C SER A 779 23.38 -20.10 -2.19
N HIS A 780 22.63 -20.20 -3.29
CA HIS A 780 21.53 -21.14 -3.42
C HIS A 780 21.94 -22.60 -3.18
N ARG A 781 23.23 -22.94 -3.34
CA ARG A 781 23.78 -24.28 -3.07
C ARG A 781 24.11 -24.55 -1.59
N GLY A 782 23.94 -23.58 -0.69
CA GLY A 782 24.33 -23.67 0.72
C GLY A 782 25.85 -23.62 0.98
N THR A 783 26.68 -23.81 -0.04
CA THR A 783 28.14 -23.65 -0.03
C THR A 783 28.59 -22.55 -1.01
N LEU A 784 29.74 -21.94 -0.75
CA LEU A 784 30.39 -20.96 -1.63
C LEU A 784 31.41 -21.58 -2.58
N VAL A 785 31.55 -22.91 -2.61
CA VAL A 785 32.36 -23.62 -3.59
C VAL A 785 31.45 -24.51 -4.41
N ALA A 786 31.32 -24.23 -5.71
CA ALA A 786 30.60 -25.06 -6.65
C ALA A 786 31.58 -25.84 -7.52
N ILE A 787 31.37 -27.16 -7.62
CA ILE A 787 32.07 -28.05 -8.55
C ILE A 787 30.99 -28.71 -9.40
N GLN A 788 31.08 -28.58 -10.72
CA GLN A 788 30.12 -29.19 -11.64
C GLN A 788 30.82 -29.84 -12.83
N LEU A 789 30.24 -30.97 -13.27
CA LEU A 789 30.53 -31.58 -14.56
C LEU A 789 29.57 -30.99 -15.58
N ILE A 790 30.12 -30.40 -16.64
CA ILE A 790 29.38 -29.70 -17.68
C ILE A 790 29.62 -30.46 -18.99
N PRO A 791 28.60 -31.16 -19.52
CA PRO A 791 28.72 -31.89 -20.77
C PRO A 791 29.07 -31.00 -21.97
N PRO A 792 29.56 -31.59 -23.09
CA PRO A 792 29.85 -30.84 -24.31
C PRO A 792 28.64 -30.05 -24.82
N ASN A 793 28.85 -28.76 -25.13
CA ASN A 793 27.85 -27.81 -25.62
C ASN A 793 26.71 -27.48 -24.64
N GLU A 794 26.85 -27.82 -23.37
CA GLU A 794 25.91 -27.44 -22.32
C GLU A 794 26.36 -26.19 -21.57
N THR A 795 25.40 -25.53 -20.93
CA THR A 795 25.64 -24.51 -19.92
C THR A 795 25.12 -25.04 -18.59
N LYS A 796 25.76 -24.64 -17.48
CA LYS A 796 25.27 -24.90 -16.13
C LYS A 796 25.44 -23.68 -15.25
N VAL A 797 24.43 -23.38 -14.42
CA VAL A 797 24.54 -22.34 -13.38
C VAL A 797 25.47 -22.80 -12.27
N MET A 798 26.56 -22.08 -12.03
CA MET A 798 27.50 -22.37 -10.95
C MET A 798 27.01 -21.83 -9.60
N HIS A 799 26.69 -20.54 -9.54
CA HIS A 799 26.28 -19.84 -8.31
C HIS A 799 25.26 -18.76 -8.64
N HIS A 800 24.13 -18.77 -7.95
CA HIS A 800 23.42 -17.56 -7.55
C HIS A 800 23.91 -17.17 -6.16
N LEU A 801 24.38 -15.93 -6.01
CA LEU A 801 24.79 -15.33 -4.75
C LEU A 801 23.92 -14.13 -4.40
N MET A 802 23.53 -14.03 -3.12
CA MET A 802 22.77 -12.92 -2.56
C MET A 802 23.32 -12.48 -1.21
N PRO A 803 23.06 -11.25 -0.75
CA PRO A 803 23.47 -10.82 0.58
C PRO A 803 22.75 -11.62 1.68
N LYS A 804 23.52 -12.08 2.67
CA LYS A 804 22.98 -12.75 3.87
C LYS A 804 22.12 -11.78 4.68
N ASN A 805 22.67 -10.60 4.95
CA ASN A 805 21.98 -9.46 5.53
C ASN A 805 21.92 -8.33 4.47
N ALA A 806 20.72 -7.99 4.02
CA ALA A 806 20.51 -6.96 3.00
C ALA A 806 20.87 -5.55 3.49
N PHE A 807 20.84 -5.31 4.81
CA PHE A 807 21.15 -4.00 5.42
C PHE A 807 22.66 -3.79 5.66
N SER A 808 23.50 -4.74 5.26
CA SER A 808 24.95 -4.66 5.45
C SER A 808 25.65 -4.67 4.10
N ALA A 809 26.75 -3.92 3.99
CA ALA A 809 27.60 -3.95 2.81
C ALA A 809 28.03 -5.40 2.50
N TRP A 810 28.00 -5.76 1.22
CA TRP A 810 28.38 -7.08 0.75
C TRP A 810 29.30 -6.94 -0.46
N SER A 811 30.15 -7.94 -0.65
CA SER A 811 31.09 -7.98 -1.77
C SER A 811 31.28 -9.42 -2.21
N TRP A 812 31.51 -9.61 -3.50
CA TRP A 812 31.74 -10.92 -4.08
C TRP A 812 33.06 -10.95 -4.84
N SER A 813 33.70 -12.12 -4.83
CA SER A 813 34.91 -12.44 -5.57
C SER A 813 34.92 -13.94 -5.83
N TYR A 814 35.56 -14.36 -6.93
CA TYR A 814 35.65 -15.77 -7.27
C TYR A 814 37.07 -16.17 -7.71
N LYS A 815 37.38 -17.46 -7.53
CA LYS A 815 38.49 -18.17 -8.16
C LYS A 815 37.92 -19.30 -9.00
N ALA A 816 38.38 -19.40 -10.24
CA ALA A 816 37.96 -20.43 -11.18
C ALA A 816 39.12 -21.41 -11.44
N SER A 817 38.83 -22.71 -11.43
CA SER A 817 39.74 -23.76 -11.89
C SER A 817 38.97 -24.81 -12.67
N MET A 818 39.61 -25.50 -13.60
CA MET A 818 38.93 -26.45 -14.47
C MET A 818 39.84 -27.58 -14.96
N SER A 819 39.22 -28.69 -15.34
CA SER A 819 39.81 -29.86 -15.98
C SER A 819 38.87 -30.38 -17.06
N PHE A 820 39.42 -30.86 -18.17
CA PHE A 820 38.66 -31.65 -19.15
C PHE A 820 38.87 -33.12 -18.81
N LEU A 821 37.79 -33.87 -18.69
CA LEU A 821 37.83 -35.29 -18.44
C LEU A 821 37.92 -36.01 -19.78
N GLU A 822 38.99 -36.80 -19.96
CA GLU A 822 39.09 -37.77 -21.05
C GLU A 822 38.13 -38.94 -20.75
N ASP A 823 37.36 -39.37 -21.75
CA ASP A 823 36.35 -40.45 -21.66
C ASP A 823 36.87 -41.77 -21.09
#